data_AF-A0A9R0HUI2-F1
#
_entry.id   AF-A0A9R0HUI2-F1
#
_cell.length_a   1.000
_cell.length_b   1.000
_cell.length_c   1.000
_cell.angle_alpha   90.00
_cell.angle_beta   90.00
_cell.angle_gamma   90.00
#
_symmetry.space_group_name_H-M   'P 1'
#
loop_
_entity.id
_entity.type
_entity.pdbx_description
1 polymer ?
#
loop_
_entity_poly.entity_id
_entity_poly.type
_entity_poly.pdbx_seq_one_letter_code
_entity_poly.pdbx_strand_id
1 'polypeptide(L)'
;MDEMMEVPKEDEMMEVPKEDEMMDVFLDETVSEADSKIEYFRQDAEVYKSIYCSIMKDEWASKHSVEVWCEPVVEVLSVSLCNNNKNSNITRSREIYGNIFVVDSMSNTTNTKCDIYERNDQDDEPEIIPFDGGTLSLTGPDDVMSMDKPFIGIDIFDRAVDETIINGFEPLVKTVDMAKQNHTFEQFNKRMVHGHYESGCSAEVEYLALTFGVFAPVEVRLIKQPVEEGKGNKRRIGEVKEEEELEVYGTISATYNLLCSESKVNRIMLFEIKEDSNEFDWVTLGCPLTLSRSVVAVPAYSSLTIQVELWDFATKKLIVRGSNKFETKNYRVKKTITGLSYLDAEVTIDWEKPFKLDDPVVWRIYSHFWGPHVVEVFSIFIGRETDKPLRLHGIVAFCGGNGDFKLFKRGKDDPFILDPGRNLLTLKGPNIILAGGDSFGISVDLEDVDGLVSIKGVVSSGYGVNHHQEGWFNRLLCSVIKGKHELSFAAVHYTVIAYAIKVTLKVHLFFKGGHEHSSNDISTIHGSLVALNDKYGRRSSYEKLYYRNVIFERRKENPLVISCMEDFDMDMELSKKVFAVPHNSRLCIAVDLSCQCPSFTGFIKETAQFEVDSSVGNDVVIEGDSFGINISVKWSQA
;
A
#
# COMPACT_ATOMS: atom_id res chain seq x y z
N MET A 1 -68.26 45.54 50.64
CA MET A 1 -67.38 45.31 51.79
C MET A 1 -66.03 44.92 51.22
N ASP A 2 -65.49 45.77 50.34
CA ASP A 2 -64.73 47.01 50.62
C ASP A 2 -63.25 46.58 50.62
N GLU A 3 -62.32 47.16 49.85
CA GLU A 3 -62.14 48.57 49.52
C GLU A 3 -61.19 48.76 48.32
N MET A 4 -61.18 50.01 47.82
CA MET A 4 -60.46 50.64 46.69
C MET A 4 -58.92 50.45 46.72
N MET A 5 -58.27 50.20 45.58
CA MET A 5 -57.67 51.17 44.62
C MET A 5 -56.66 52.20 45.18
N GLU A 6 -55.43 52.09 44.62
CA GLU A 6 -54.51 53.14 44.13
C GLU A 6 -53.21 53.57 44.89
N VAL A 7 -52.07 53.19 44.27
CA VAL A 7 -50.80 53.93 43.92
C VAL A 7 -49.77 54.26 45.03
N PRO A 8 -48.46 53.99 44.81
CA PRO A 8 -47.48 54.91 44.15
C PRO A 8 -46.72 54.20 43.00
N LYS A 9 -46.63 54.69 41.74
CA LYS A 9 -45.88 55.83 41.14
C LYS A 9 -44.36 55.84 41.39
N GLU A 10 -43.67 55.31 40.38
CA GLU A 10 -42.45 55.79 39.68
C GLU A 10 -41.50 56.75 40.42
N ASP A 11 -40.23 56.37 40.50
CA ASP A 11 -39.11 57.12 39.91
C ASP A 11 -37.81 56.32 39.99
N GLU A 12 -37.28 55.91 38.83
CA GLU A 12 -35.88 56.05 38.40
C GLU A 12 -35.68 55.22 37.12
N MET A 13 -35.81 55.89 35.97
CA MET A 13 -35.25 55.42 34.71
C MET A 13 -33.72 55.43 34.81
N MET A 14 -33.09 54.27 34.61
CA MET A 14 -31.75 54.22 34.03
C MET A 14 -31.83 53.54 32.67
N GLU A 15 -31.22 54.22 31.71
CA GLU A 15 -31.26 54.00 30.27
C GLU A 15 -30.76 52.60 29.88
N VAL A 16 -31.45 51.99 28.92
CA VAL A 16 -30.95 50.83 28.17
C VAL A 16 -29.83 51.33 27.25
N PRO A 17 -28.60 50.79 27.32
CA PRO A 17 -27.56 51.16 26.37
C PRO A 17 -27.93 50.63 24.99
N LYS A 18 -27.81 51.48 23.98
CA LYS A 18 -27.96 51.10 22.57
C LYS A 18 -26.81 50.16 22.17
N GLU A 19 -27.13 49.19 21.31
CA GLU A 19 -26.23 48.13 20.81
C GLU A 19 -24.98 48.59 20.04
N ASP A 20 -24.71 49.90 19.93
CA ASP A 20 -23.64 50.45 19.08
C ASP A 20 -22.40 50.96 19.85
N GLU A 21 -22.28 50.76 21.17
CA GLU A 21 -21.09 51.19 21.95
C GLU A 21 -20.31 50.04 22.63
N MET A 22 -20.57 48.79 22.28
CA MET A 22 -19.76 47.63 22.73
C MET A 22 -18.92 46.99 21.61
N MET A 23 -18.72 47.69 20.49
CA MET A 23 -17.87 47.24 19.37
C MET A 23 -16.52 47.95 19.26
N ASP A 24 -16.26 49.03 20.02
CA ASP A 24 -15.07 49.87 19.81
C ASP A 24 -13.95 49.70 20.86
N VAL A 25 -14.04 48.71 21.76
CA VAL A 25 -12.94 48.38 22.70
C VAL A 25 -12.23 47.05 22.36
N PHE A 26 -12.74 46.27 21.41
CA PHE A 26 -12.13 44.99 20.98
C PHE A 26 -11.49 45.01 19.60
N LEU A 27 -11.47 46.16 18.91
CA LEU A 27 -10.93 46.25 17.54
C LEU A 27 -9.52 46.85 17.43
N ASP A 28 -9.00 47.55 18.44
CA ASP A 28 -7.71 48.25 18.29
C ASP A 28 -6.49 47.40 18.70
N GLU A 29 -6.62 46.42 19.62
CA GLU A 29 -5.51 45.51 19.97
C GLU A 29 -5.35 44.32 19.00
N THR A 30 -6.40 43.95 18.25
CA THR A 30 -6.35 42.82 17.29
C THR A 30 -5.78 43.19 15.93
N VAL A 31 -5.81 44.47 15.54
CA VAL A 31 -5.32 44.92 14.22
C VAL A 31 -3.79 45.09 14.22
N SER A 32 -3.20 45.51 15.34
CA SER A 32 -1.74 45.62 15.49
C SER A 32 -1.01 44.25 15.47
N GLU A 33 -1.59 43.21 16.08
CA GLU A 33 -1.06 41.84 15.99
C GLU A 33 -1.34 41.16 14.64
N ALA A 34 -2.43 41.54 13.96
CA ALA A 34 -2.74 41.02 12.64
C ALA A 34 -1.80 41.60 11.57
N ASP A 35 -1.49 42.90 11.62
CA ASP A 35 -0.60 43.53 10.64
C ASP A 35 0.87 43.11 10.82
N SER A 36 1.33 42.86 12.05
CA SER A 36 2.67 42.30 12.28
C SER A 36 2.79 40.82 11.88
N LYS A 37 1.71 40.04 11.99
CA LYS A 37 1.63 38.67 11.43
C LYS A 37 1.57 38.71 9.89
N ILE A 38 0.81 39.63 9.30
CA ILE A 38 0.69 39.77 7.84
C ILE A 38 2.00 40.28 7.19
N GLU A 39 2.77 41.15 7.84
CA GLU A 39 4.13 41.50 7.38
C GLU A 39 5.13 40.36 7.52
N TYR A 40 5.02 39.52 8.56
CA TYR A 40 5.80 38.28 8.68
C TYR A 40 5.44 37.28 7.56
N PHE A 41 4.18 37.19 7.16
CA PHE A 41 3.73 36.36 6.03
C PHE A 41 4.10 36.93 4.65
N ARG A 42 4.24 38.26 4.50
CA ARG A 42 4.60 38.90 3.22
C ARG A 42 6.10 38.89 2.92
N GLN A 43 6.97 38.92 3.94
CA GLN A 43 8.43 38.88 3.71
C GLN A 43 8.98 37.47 3.42
N ASP A 44 8.23 36.40 3.73
CA ASP A 44 8.62 35.01 3.41
C ASP A 44 8.06 34.50 2.07
N ALA A 45 7.18 35.23 1.41
CA ALA A 45 6.56 34.82 0.14
C ALA A 45 7.58 34.69 -1.02
N GLU A 46 8.75 35.34 -0.94
CA GLU A 46 9.83 35.17 -1.92
C GLU A 46 10.84 34.05 -1.58
N VAL A 47 10.74 33.44 -0.38
CA VAL A 47 11.65 32.37 0.08
C VAL A 47 10.98 30.98 0.07
N TYR A 48 9.65 30.89 0.02
CA TYR A 48 8.93 29.61 -0.09
C TYR A 48 8.87 29.08 -1.53
N LYS A 49 10.01 28.60 -2.02
CA LYS A 49 10.01 27.55 -3.04
C LYS A 49 9.63 26.25 -2.33
N SER A 50 8.33 26.02 -2.10
CA SER A 50 7.85 24.77 -1.48
C SER A 50 8.54 23.57 -2.15
N ILE A 51 8.98 22.60 -1.36
CA ILE A 51 9.66 21.39 -1.87
C ILE A 51 8.77 20.72 -2.91
N TYR A 52 7.46 20.71 -2.67
CA TYR A 52 6.44 20.32 -3.64
C TYR A 52 6.60 21.05 -4.97
N CYS A 53 6.61 22.39 -4.97
CA CYS A 53 6.79 23.20 -6.18
C CYS A 53 8.15 22.96 -6.85
N SER A 54 9.20 22.64 -6.09
CA SER A 54 10.52 22.31 -6.64
C SER A 54 10.53 20.94 -7.32
N ILE A 55 9.86 19.95 -6.74
CA ILE A 55 9.71 18.60 -7.32
C ILE A 55 8.80 18.66 -8.56
N MET A 56 7.70 19.40 -8.52
CA MET A 56 6.80 19.55 -9.67
C MET A 56 7.43 20.30 -10.85
N LYS A 57 8.48 21.10 -10.61
CA LYS A 57 9.28 21.74 -11.67
C LYS A 57 10.36 20.82 -12.26
N ASP A 58 10.67 19.72 -11.59
CA ASP A 58 11.59 18.71 -12.07
C ASP A 58 10.88 17.85 -13.12
N GLU A 59 11.36 17.86 -14.36
CA GLU A 59 10.70 17.18 -15.47
C GLU A 59 10.65 15.65 -15.28
N TRP A 60 11.66 15.08 -14.62
CA TRP A 60 11.67 13.66 -14.31
C TRP A 60 10.69 13.37 -13.18
N ALA A 61 10.79 14.10 -12.06
CA ALA A 61 9.96 13.82 -10.90
C ALA A 61 8.47 14.10 -11.17
N SER A 62 8.11 15.11 -11.96
CA SER A 62 6.72 15.39 -12.36
C SER A 62 6.12 14.32 -13.29
N LYS A 63 6.95 13.63 -14.09
CA LYS A 63 6.52 12.51 -14.94
C LYS A 63 6.48 11.17 -14.21
N HIS A 64 7.24 11.04 -13.11
CA HIS A 64 7.42 9.80 -12.34
C HIS A 64 6.88 9.89 -10.90
N SER A 65 6.23 11.00 -10.52
CA SER A 65 5.39 11.13 -9.33
C SER A 65 4.11 10.33 -9.55
N VAL A 66 4.28 9.02 -9.63
CA VAL A 66 3.20 8.11 -9.83
C VAL A 66 2.61 7.81 -8.47
N GLU A 67 1.41 8.29 -8.22
CA GLU A 67 0.63 7.75 -7.12
C GLU A 67 0.03 6.42 -7.57
N VAL A 68 0.56 5.32 -7.04
CA VAL A 68 -0.04 3.99 -7.16
C VAL A 68 -0.39 3.53 -5.78
N TRP A 69 -1.67 3.26 -5.56
CA TRP A 69 -2.10 2.58 -4.35
C TRP A 69 -1.82 1.10 -4.53
N CYS A 70 -1.21 0.52 -3.53
CA CYS A 70 -0.77 -0.86 -3.61
C CYS A 70 -1.05 -1.58 -2.30
N GLU A 71 -1.02 -2.89 -2.38
CA GLU A 71 -1.15 -3.76 -1.22
C GLU A 71 -0.37 -5.07 -1.42
N PRO A 72 -0.27 -5.90 -0.37
CA PRO A 72 0.30 -7.22 -0.51
C PRO A 72 -0.56 -8.15 -1.37
N VAL A 73 0.00 -8.68 -2.45
CA VAL A 73 -0.67 -9.57 -3.41
C VAL A 73 0.20 -10.79 -3.73
N VAL A 74 -0.42 -11.80 -4.33
CA VAL A 74 0.28 -13.00 -4.83
C VAL A 74 -0.05 -13.22 -6.31
N GLU A 75 0.94 -13.68 -7.06
CA GLU A 75 0.82 -14.06 -8.46
C GLU A 75 1.17 -15.54 -8.60
N VAL A 76 0.20 -16.39 -8.93
CA VAL A 76 0.48 -17.80 -9.24
C VAL A 76 1.10 -17.86 -10.64
N LEU A 77 2.30 -18.43 -10.72
CA LEU A 77 3.13 -18.46 -11.92
C LEU A 77 2.99 -19.80 -12.67
N SER A 78 3.00 -20.91 -11.93
CA SER A 78 2.89 -22.24 -12.51
C SER A 78 2.30 -23.22 -11.51
N VAL A 79 1.61 -24.24 -12.04
CA VAL A 79 1.25 -25.44 -11.29
C VAL A 79 1.75 -26.63 -12.08
N SER A 80 2.61 -27.43 -11.45
CA SER A 80 3.21 -28.60 -12.07
C SER A 80 2.83 -29.86 -11.33
N LEU A 81 2.21 -30.81 -12.02
CA LEU A 81 1.91 -32.12 -11.47
C LEU A 81 3.20 -32.94 -11.40
N CYS A 82 3.41 -33.60 -10.28
CA CYS A 82 4.56 -34.46 -10.01
C CYS A 82 4.05 -35.83 -9.60
N ASN A 83 4.58 -36.88 -10.24
CA ASN A 83 4.26 -38.25 -9.90
C ASN A 83 5.48 -38.94 -9.30
N ASN A 84 5.41 -39.27 -8.01
CA ASN A 84 6.51 -39.90 -7.29
C ASN A 84 6.48 -41.43 -7.39
N ASN A 85 5.43 -42.02 -7.98
CA ASN A 85 5.25 -43.45 -8.06
C ASN A 85 5.98 -44.04 -9.28
N LYS A 86 7.29 -44.27 -9.15
CA LYS A 86 8.16 -44.80 -10.21
C LYS A 86 7.93 -46.29 -10.58
N ASN A 87 6.95 -46.94 -9.94
CA ASN A 87 6.74 -48.39 -10.03
C ASN A 87 5.65 -48.82 -11.03
N SER A 88 5.02 -47.91 -11.74
CA SER A 88 4.03 -48.27 -12.75
C SER A 88 4.67 -48.43 -14.13
N ASN A 89 4.54 -49.62 -14.73
CA ASN A 89 4.82 -49.88 -16.16
C ASN A 89 3.89 -49.11 -17.12
N ILE A 90 3.33 -47.98 -16.68
CA ILE A 90 2.36 -47.17 -17.42
C ILE A 90 3.15 -46.12 -18.19
N THR A 91 3.37 -46.39 -19.47
CA THR A 91 3.99 -45.46 -20.44
C THR A 91 2.98 -44.49 -21.07
N ARG A 92 1.77 -44.37 -20.50
CA ARG A 92 0.70 -43.54 -21.07
C ARG A 92 0.74 -42.14 -20.48
N SER A 93 0.52 -41.13 -21.33
CA SER A 93 0.18 -39.78 -20.89
C SER A 93 -1.08 -39.78 -20.02
N ARG A 94 -1.20 -38.79 -19.15
CA ARG A 94 -2.40 -38.57 -18.33
C ARG A 94 -3.40 -37.69 -19.09
N GLU A 95 -4.69 -37.89 -18.81
CA GLU A 95 -5.79 -37.12 -19.38
C GLU A 95 -6.43 -36.31 -18.26
N ILE A 96 -5.97 -35.07 -18.10
CA ILE A 96 -6.24 -34.25 -16.92
C ILE A 96 -7.47 -33.38 -17.11
N TYR A 97 -8.35 -33.44 -16.10
CA TYR A 97 -9.48 -32.55 -15.87
C TYR A 97 -9.42 -32.01 -14.45
N GLY A 98 -10.16 -30.94 -14.17
CA GLY A 98 -10.31 -30.43 -12.82
C GLY A 98 -10.32 -28.93 -12.74
N ASN A 99 -10.16 -28.43 -11.52
CA ASN A 99 -10.21 -27.01 -11.22
C ASN A 99 -9.10 -26.65 -10.21
N ILE A 100 -8.38 -25.57 -10.52
CA ILE A 100 -7.45 -24.91 -9.59
C ILE A 100 -7.93 -23.48 -9.40
N PHE A 101 -8.04 -23.08 -8.15
CA PHE A 101 -8.58 -21.78 -7.81
C PHE A 101 -7.93 -21.21 -6.56
N VAL A 102 -8.00 -19.89 -6.41
CA VAL A 102 -7.64 -19.21 -5.17
C VAL A 102 -8.93 -18.83 -4.44
N VAL A 103 -8.85 -18.70 -3.12
CA VAL A 103 -9.87 -18.07 -2.26
C VAL A 103 -9.20 -17.21 -1.19
N ASP A 104 -9.81 -16.09 -0.84
CA ASP A 104 -9.25 -15.15 0.16
C ASP A 104 -9.41 -15.61 1.62
N SER A 105 -10.35 -16.53 1.88
CA SER A 105 -10.57 -17.11 3.21
C SER A 105 -11.24 -18.46 3.06
N MET A 106 -11.06 -19.35 4.03
CA MET A 106 -11.80 -20.61 4.12
C MET A 106 -13.15 -20.44 4.86
N SER A 107 -13.51 -19.22 5.29
CA SER A 107 -14.78 -18.94 5.98
C SER A 107 -15.92 -18.69 4.98
N ASN A 108 -16.85 -19.63 4.89
CA ASN A 108 -17.99 -19.76 3.96
C ASN A 108 -18.95 -18.56 3.72
N THR A 109 -18.70 -17.35 4.21
CA THR A 109 -19.73 -16.29 4.18
C THR A 109 -19.75 -15.44 2.91
N THR A 110 -18.63 -15.25 2.20
CA THR A 110 -18.55 -14.40 0.98
C THR A 110 -17.29 -14.66 0.14
N ASN A 111 -16.85 -15.93 0.02
CA ASN A 111 -15.61 -16.23 -0.68
C ASN A 111 -15.73 -15.91 -2.17
N THR A 112 -15.07 -14.85 -2.63
CA THR A 112 -14.74 -14.69 -4.05
C THR A 112 -13.74 -15.79 -4.40
N LYS A 113 -14.13 -16.66 -5.32
CA LYS A 113 -13.30 -17.71 -5.91
C LYS A 113 -12.77 -17.16 -7.22
N CYS A 114 -11.50 -17.40 -7.52
CA CYS A 114 -10.89 -17.02 -8.78
C CYS A 114 -10.20 -18.25 -9.34
N ASP A 115 -10.76 -18.74 -10.43
CA ASP A 115 -10.26 -19.91 -11.14
C ASP A 115 -8.99 -19.52 -11.90
N ILE A 116 -7.95 -20.34 -11.75
CA ILE A 116 -6.67 -20.22 -12.47
C ILE A 116 -6.54 -21.37 -13.49
N TYR A 117 -7.28 -22.45 -13.31
CA TYR A 117 -7.37 -23.56 -14.23
C TYR A 117 -8.76 -24.18 -14.12
N GLU A 118 -9.40 -24.40 -15.25
CA GLU A 118 -10.66 -25.15 -15.29
C GLU A 118 -10.73 -25.98 -16.56
N ARG A 119 -11.01 -27.28 -16.41
CA ARG A 119 -11.36 -28.19 -17.49
C ARG A 119 -12.43 -29.16 -17.02
N ASN A 120 -13.59 -29.11 -17.66
CA ASN A 120 -14.74 -29.97 -17.39
C ASN A 120 -14.68 -31.23 -18.27
N ASP A 121 -14.96 -32.41 -17.68
CA ASP A 121 -14.93 -33.71 -18.37
C ASP A 121 -16.07 -33.91 -19.39
N GLN A 122 -17.07 -33.03 -19.37
CA GLN A 122 -18.21 -33.02 -20.30
C GLN A 122 -18.02 -32.08 -21.49
N ASP A 123 -17.40 -30.92 -21.27
CA ASP A 123 -17.39 -29.81 -22.23
C ASP A 123 -16.03 -29.59 -22.87
N ASP A 124 -14.94 -30.00 -22.21
CA ASP A 124 -13.57 -29.67 -22.64
C ASP A 124 -12.76 -30.91 -23.08
N GLU A 125 -11.76 -30.67 -23.92
CA GLU A 125 -10.72 -31.66 -24.20
C GLU A 125 -9.77 -31.79 -22.99
N PRO A 126 -9.27 -33.01 -22.69
CA PRO A 126 -8.36 -33.21 -21.56
C PRO A 126 -7.03 -32.51 -21.83
N GLU A 127 -6.37 -32.05 -20.76
CA GLU A 127 -4.96 -31.67 -20.89
C GLU A 127 -4.07 -32.91 -20.84
N ILE A 128 -3.28 -33.09 -21.90
CA ILE A 128 -2.39 -34.24 -22.03
C ILE A 128 -1.03 -33.91 -21.45
N ILE A 129 -0.67 -34.55 -20.33
CA ILE A 129 0.64 -34.38 -19.69
C ILE A 129 1.43 -35.70 -19.62
N PRO A 130 2.77 -35.65 -19.55
CA PRO A 130 3.58 -36.84 -19.31
C PRO A 130 3.23 -37.51 -17.98
N PHE A 131 3.36 -38.84 -17.93
CA PHE A 131 3.03 -39.64 -16.74
C PHE A 131 3.84 -39.25 -15.49
N ASP A 132 5.11 -38.90 -15.71
CA ASP A 132 6.06 -38.52 -14.65
C ASP A 132 5.78 -37.12 -14.07
N GLY A 133 4.93 -36.34 -14.75
CA GLY A 133 4.59 -34.98 -14.38
C GLY A 133 4.74 -33.98 -15.53
N GLY A 134 4.14 -32.81 -15.36
CA GLY A 134 4.13 -31.72 -16.34
C GLY A 134 3.50 -30.46 -15.77
N THR A 135 3.80 -29.33 -16.38
CA THR A 135 3.20 -28.03 -16.04
C THR A 135 1.86 -27.89 -16.74
N LEU A 136 0.83 -27.49 -15.99
CA LEU A 136 -0.51 -27.23 -16.51
C LEU A 136 -0.57 -25.87 -17.20
N SER A 137 -1.40 -25.78 -18.24
CA SER A 137 -1.67 -24.57 -18.99
C SER A 137 -2.75 -23.77 -18.25
N LEU A 138 -2.30 -22.86 -17.38
CA LEU A 138 -3.20 -22.03 -16.57
C LEU A 138 -4.08 -21.15 -17.47
N THR A 139 -5.37 -21.10 -17.17
CA THR A 139 -6.43 -20.37 -17.89
C THR A 139 -6.94 -19.15 -17.11
N GLY A 140 -6.18 -18.67 -16.11
CA GLY A 140 -6.56 -17.52 -15.30
C GLY A 140 -5.39 -16.95 -14.50
N PRO A 141 -5.65 -15.99 -13.60
CA PRO A 141 -6.96 -15.46 -13.27
C PRO A 141 -7.49 -14.46 -14.31
N ASP A 142 -8.82 -14.40 -14.41
CA ASP A 142 -9.56 -13.44 -15.24
C ASP A 142 -10.32 -12.40 -14.44
N ASP A 143 -10.26 -12.47 -13.11
CA ASP A 143 -10.85 -11.49 -12.21
C ASP A 143 -9.87 -11.13 -11.09
N VAL A 144 -10.03 -9.94 -10.53
CA VAL A 144 -9.25 -9.48 -9.39
C VAL A 144 -9.83 -10.06 -8.11
N MET A 145 -8.95 -10.69 -7.32
CA MET A 145 -9.34 -11.27 -6.05
C MET A 145 -8.72 -10.52 -4.86
N SER A 146 -9.49 -10.44 -3.77
CA SER A 146 -8.97 -10.10 -2.45
C SER A 146 -7.91 -11.11 -1.97
N MET A 147 -6.77 -10.61 -1.50
CA MET A 147 -5.60 -11.37 -1.08
C MET A 147 -5.22 -11.08 0.39
N ASP A 148 -6.20 -10.92 1.29
CA ASP A 148 -5.95 -10.84 2.71
C ASP A 148 -5.40 -12.14 3.30
N LYS A 149 -5.98 -13.31 3.00
CA LYS A 149 -5.49 -14.64 3.46
C LYS A 149 -5.64 -15.72 2.38
N PRO A 150 -4.94 -15.58 1.24
CA PRO A 150 -5.16 -16.44 0.09
C PRO A 150 -4.80 -17.91 0.35
N PHE A 151 -5.68 -18.81 -0.08
CA PHE A 151 -5.45 -20.26 -0.17
C PHE A 151 -5.60 -20.68 -1.63
N ILE A 152 -4.74 -21.59 -2.08
CA ILE A 152 -4.94 -22.29 -3.35
C ILE A 152 -5.65 -23.62 -3.08
N GLY A 153 -6.74 -23.86 -3.79
CA GLY A 153 -7.44 -25.15 -3.87
C GLY A 153 -7.11 -25.84 -5.19
N ILE A 154 -6.83 -27.13 -5.14
CA ILE A 154 -6.53 -27.96 -6.30
C ILE A 154 -7.39 -29.22 -6.22
N ASP A 155 -8.21 -29.43 -7.25
CA ASP A 155 -8.99 -30.65 -7.45
C ASP A 155 -8.75 -31.15 -8.87
N ILE A 156 -8.02 -32.26 -9.01
CA ILE A 156 -7.53 -32.78 -10.28
C ILE A 156 -7.91 -34.26 -10.43
N PHE A 157 -8.55 -34.55 -11.55
CA PHE A 157 -9.01 -35.86 -11.96
C PHE A 157 -8.25 -36.34 -13.20
N ASP A 158 -7.85 -37.61 -13.20
CA ASP A 158 -7.20 -38.25 -14.34
C ASP A 158 -8.14 -39.29 -14.95
N ARG A 159 -8.65 -38.98 -16.14
CA ARG A 159 -9.61 -39.85 -16.86
C ARG A 159 -8.97 -41.14 -17.33
N ALA A 160 -7.65 -41.18 -17.55
CA ALA A 160 -6.97 -42.38 -18.00
C ALA A 160 -6.99 -43.50 -16.93
N VAL A 161 -7.12 -43.13 -15.66
CA VAL A 161 -7.22 -44.05 -14.51
C VAL A 161 -8.55 -43.96 -13.76
N ASP A 162 -9.44 -43.05 -14.18
CA ASP A 162 -10.76 -42.80 -13.59
C ASP A 162 -10.68 -42.47 -12.08
N GLU A 163 -9.72 -41.62 -11.70
CA GLU A 163 -9.42 -41.31 -10.29
C GLU A 163 -9.11 -39.83 -10.07
N THR A 164 -9.58 -39.27 -8.95
CA THR A 164 -9.09 -37.99 -8.41
C THR A 164 -7.69 -38.17 -7.85
N ILE A 165 -6.69 -37.59 -8.51
CA ILE A 165 -5.29 -37.77 -8.13
C ILE A 165 -4.81 -36.75 -7.11
N ILE A 166 -5.45 -35.56 -7.07
CA ILE A 166 -5.15 -34.49 -6.10
C ILE A 166 -6.46 -33.82 -5.68
N ASN A 167 -6.68 -33.69 -4.37
CA ASN A 167 -7.73 -32.86 -3.80
C ASN A 167 -7.19 -32.24 -2.51
N GLY A 168 -6.90 -30.95 -2.53
CA GLY A 168 -6.24 -30.32 -1.39
C GLY A 168 -6.20 -28.80 -1.44
N PHE A 169 -5.82 -28.22 -0.30
CA PHE A 169 -5.70 -26.79 -0.10
C PHE A 169 -4.38 -26.44 0.59
N GLU A 170 -3.73 -25.37 0.16
CA GLU A 170 -2.53 -24.84 0.80
C GLU A 170 -2.60 -23.32 0.93
N PRO A 171 -2.14 -22.72 2.06
CA PRO A 171 -2.05 -21.28 2.20
C PRO A 171 -0.95 -20.69 1.32
N LEU A 172 -1.27 -19.62 0.61
CA LEU A 172 -0.30 -18.81 -0.11
C LEU A 172 0.26 -17.74 0.83
N VAL A 173 1.47 -17.99 1.34
CA VAL A 173 2.14 -17.10 2.30
C VAL A 173 2.66 -15.85 1.59
N LYS A 174 2.27 -14.67 2.08
CA LYS A 174 2.79 -13.38 1.62
C LYS A 174 4.12 -13.06 2.28
N THR A 175 4.90 -12.18 1.65
CA THR A 175 6.17 -11.65 2.19
C THR A 175 6.02 -11.11 3.62
N VAL A 176 4.88 -10.47 3.90
CA VAL A 176 4.56 -9.81 5.17
C VAL A 176 4.24 -10.78 6.32
N ASP A 177 3.91 -12.03 6.01
CA ASP A 177 3.54 -13.05 7.00
C ASP A 177 4.75 -13.79 7.56
N MET A 178 5.92 -13.62 6.94
CA MET A 178 7.16 -14.18 7.43
C MET A 178 7.74 -13.28 8.53
N ALA A 179 7.90 -13.83 9.73
CA ALA A 179 8.37 -13.10 10.94
C ALA A 179 9.84 -12.62 10.89
N LYS A 180 10.48 -12.58 9.71
CA LYS A 180 11.88 -12.17 9.57
C LYS A 180 11.95 -10.66 9.39
N GLN A 181 12.79 -9.99 10.20
CA GLN A 181 13.01 -8.54 10.14
C GLN A 181 13.68 -8.06 8.86
N ASN A 182 14.17 -8.98 8.02
CA ASN A 182 14.64 -8.67 6.69
C ASN A 182 13.40 -8.31 5.89
N HIS A 183 13.12 -7.01 5.72
CA HIS A 183 11.92 -6.53 5.03
C HIS A 183 11.93 -6.87 3.53
N THR A 184 11.95 -8.17 3.22
CA THR A 184 11.82 -8.77 1.90
C THR A 184 10.45 -8.40 1.37
N PHE A 185 10.42 -7.75 0.21
CA PHE A 185 9.19 -7.25 -0.38
C PHE A 185 8.80 -7.94 -1.68
N GLU A 186 9.70 -8.80 -2.20
CA GLU A 186 9.53 -9.70 -3.34
C GLU A 186 10.00 -11.10 -2.92
N GLN A 187 9.21 -12.13 -3.18
CA GLN A 187 9.62 -13.50 -2.87
C GLN A 187 8.97 -14.53 -3.77
N PHE A 188 9.81 -15.35 -4.42
CA PHE A 188 9.36 -16.58 -5.07
C PHE A 188 9.18 -17.67 -4.01
N ASN A 189 8.05 -18.34 -4.06
CA ASN A 189 7.69 -19.41 -3.16
C ASN A 189 7.26 -20.64 -3.95
N LYS A 190 7.51 -21.80 -3.34
CA LYS A 190 7.02 -23.10 -3.81
C LYS A 190 6.18 -23.74 -2.72
N ARG A 191 5.03 -24.28 -3.08
CA ARG A 191 4.15 -25.05 -2.19
C ARG A 191 3.83 -26.39 -2.83
N MET A 192 3.80 -27.44 -2.03
CA MET A 192 3.39 -28.76 -2.47
C MET A 192 1.98 -29.02 -1.96
N VAL A 193 1.04 -29.25 -2.86
CA VAL A 193 -0.28 -29.80 -2.54
C VAL A 193 -0.21 -31.30 -2.77
N HIS A 194 -0.28 -32.07 -1.70
CA HIS A 194 -0.21 -33.53 -1.78
C HIS A 194 -1.57 -34.11 -2.18
N GLY A 195 -1.55 -35.02 -3.15
CA GLY A 195 -2.70 -35.84 -3.49
C GLY A 195 -2.92 -36.99 -2.52
N HIS A 196 -3.85 -37.87 -2.85
CA HIS A 196 -4.09 -39.07 -2.05
C HIS A 196 -2.83 -39.94 -1.96
N TYR A 197 -2.58 -40.53 -0.78
CA TYR A 197 -1.38 -41.34 -0.52
C TYR A 197 -1.20 -42.48 -1.54
N GLU A 198 -2.31 -43.03 -2.04
CA GLU A 198 -2.33 -44.13 -3.00
C GLU A 198 -2.02 -43.67 -4.44
N SER A 199 -2.36 -42.43 -4.82
CA SER A 199 -2.10 -41.90 -6.16
C SER A 199 -0.61 -41.57 -6.37
N GLY A 200 0.14 -41.29 -5.29
CA GLY A 200 1.53 -40.85 -5.34
C GLY A 200 1.76 -39.54 -6.08
N CYS A 201 0.68 -38.80 -6.36
CA CYS A 201 0.68 -37.55 -7.11
C CYS A 201 0.71 -36.35 -6.16
N SER A 202 1.31 -35.26 -6.62
CA SER A 202 1.32 -33.98 -5.92
C SER A 202 1.42 -32.84 -6.93
N ALA A 203 0.96 -31.65 -6.57
CA ALA A 203 1.11 -30.45 -7.38
C ALA A 203 2.13 -29.53 -6.71
N GLU A 204 3.18 -29.16 -7.45
CA GLU A 204 4.06 -28.06 -7.09
C GLU A 204 3.46 -26.76 -7.62
N VAL A 205 3.20 -25.82 -6.71
CA VAL A 205 2.69 -24.48 -7.01
C VAL A 205 3.82 -23.49 -6.85
N GLU A 206 4.21 -22.84 -7.95
CA GLU A 206 5.15 -21.72 -7.92
C GLU A 206 4.38 -20.40 -7.96
N TYR A 207 4.67 -19.50 -7.02
CA TYR A 207 4.04 -18.19 -6.97
C TYR A 207 5.00 -17.11 -6.48
N LEU A 208 4.72 -15.87 -6.88
CA LEU A 208 5.44 -14.68 -6.47
C LEU A 208 4.59 -13.89 -5.47
N ALA A 209 5.14 -13.63 -4.29
CA ALA A 209 4.55 -12.74 -3.31
C ALA A 209 5.15 -11.33 -3.43
N LEU A 210 4.29 -10.32 -3.54
CA LEU A 210 4.65 -8.91 -3.65
C LEU A 210 4.05 -8.14 -2.48
N THR A 211 4.85 -7.32 -1.79
CA THR A 211 4.35 -6.45 -0.70
C THR A 211 3.64 -5.21 -1.22
N PHE A 212 4.11 -4.71 -2.35
CA PHE A 212 3.63 -3.49 -3.00
C PHE A 212 3.19 -3.84 -4.42
N GLY A 213 2.09 -4.56 -4.54
CA GLY A 213 1.53 -4.95 -5.83
C GLY A 213 0.25 -4.19 -6.18
N VAL A 214 -0.05 -4.19 -7.48
CA VAL A 214 -1.27 -3.68 -8.08
C VAL A 214 -1.73 -4.68 -9.14
N PHE A 215 -3.03 -4.93 -9.25
CA PHE A 215 -3.55 -5.78 -10.31
C PHE A 215 -3.74 -4.99 -11.61
N ALA A 216 -3.46 -5.64 -12.72
CA ALA A 216 -3.58 -5.10 -14.05
C ALA A 216 -4.38 -6.07 -14.94
N PRO A 217 -5.72 -5.97 -14.94
CA PRO A 217 -6.53 -6.42 -16.05
C PRO A 217 -6.03 -5.87 -17.39
N VAL A 218 -5.73 -6.77 -18.31
CA VAL A 218 -5.20 -6.49 -19.66
C VAL A 218 -6.25 -6.90 -20.67
N GLU A 219 -6.55 -5.98 -21.57
CA GLU A 219 -7.45 -6.21 -22.70
C GLU A 219 -6.71 -5.85 -24.00
N VAL A 220 -6.80 -6.72 -25.00
CA VAL A 220 -6.21 -6.49 -26.32
C VAL A 220 -7.30 -6.59 -27.38
N ARG A 221 -7.33 -5.64 -28.32
CA ARG A 221 -8.27 -5.60 -29.45
C ARG A 221 -7.52 -5.38 -30.75
N LEU A 222 -7.94 -6.04 -31.83
CA LEU A 222 -7.49 -5.68 -33.18
C LEU A 222 -8.43 -4.63 -33.77
N ILE A 223 -7.88 -3.51 -34.22
CA ILE A 223 -8.65 -2.39 -34.78
C ILE A 223 -8.12 -1.98 -36.15
N LYS A 224 -8.98 -1.48 -37.03
CA LYS A 224 -8.55 -0.91 -38.31
C LYS A 224 -7.80 0.40 -38.11
N GLN A 225 -6.72 0.58 -38.88
CA GLN A 225 -6.02 1.85 -38.95
C GLN A 225 -6.98 2.94 -39.45
N PRO A 226 -6.97 4.13 -38.82
CA PRO A 226 -7.79 5.24 -39.30
C PRO A 226 -7.31 5.64 -40.70
N VAL A 227 -8.20 5.54 -41.69
CA VAL A 227 -7.95 6.06 -43.03
C VAL A 227 -7.90 7.59 -42.90
N GLU A 228 -6.77 8.21 -43.26
CA GLU A 228 -6.73 9.66 -43.44
C GLU A 228 -7.69 10.04 -44.57
N GLU A 229 -8.95 10.34 -44.22
CA GLU A 229 -9.88 10.92 -45.17
C GLU A 229 -9.36 12.31 -45.55
N GLY A 230 -8.74 12.37 -46.74
CA GLY A 230 -8.54 13.62 -47.45
C GLY A 230 -9.85 14.41 -47.43
N LYS A 231 -9.77 15.67 -46.99
CA LYS A 231 -10.89 16.62 -46.88
C LYS A 231 -11.90 16.45 -48.03
N GLY A 232 -13.05 15.85 -47.73
CA GLY A 232 -14.22 15.91 -48.61
C GLY A 232 -14.94 14.60 -48.85
N ASN A 233 -15.73 14.13 -47.89
CA ASN A 233 -17.19 14.08 -48.00
C ASN A 233 -17.77 13.30 -46.82
N LYS A 234 -18.71 13.92 -46.10
CA LYS A 234 -19.56 13.26 -45.10
C LYS A 234 -20.28 12.08 -45.77
N ARG A 235 -19.81 10.85 -45.56
CA ARG A 235 -20.58 9.65 -45.89
C ARG A 235 -21.65 9.41 -44.83
N ARG A 236 -22.79 8.95 -45.33
CA ARG A 236 -24.08 8.89 -44.67
C ARG A 236 -24.10 7.78 -43.62
N ILE A 237 -24.79 8.08 -42.52
CA ILE A 237 -25.28 7.14 -41.53
C ILE A 237 -26.11 6.08 -42.25
N GLY A 238 -25.73 4.79 -42.13
CA GLY A 238 -26.57 3.67 -42.59
C GLY A 238 -25.89 2.49 -43.28
N GLU A 239 -24.57 2.31 -43.20
CA GLU A 239 -23.95 1.03 -43.61
C GLU A 239 -23.78 0.13 -42.38
N VAL A 240 -24.47 -1.00 -42.41
CA VAL A 240 -24.26 -2.15 -41.51
C VAL A 240 -22.79 -2.53 -41.65
N LYS A 241 -21.97 -2.29 -40.62
CA LYS A 241 -20.61 -2.82 -40.60
C LYS A 241 -20.74 -4.33 -40.56
N GLU A 242 -20.36 -5.01 -41.63
CA GLU A 242 -20.04 -6.43 -41.51
C GLU A 242 -18.97 -6.55 -40.42
N GLU A 243 -19.26 -7.34 -39.40
CA GLU A 243 -18.29 -7.73 -38.39
C GLU A 243 -17.22 -8.55 -39.13
N GLU A 244 -16.08 -7.93 -39.40
CA GLU A 244 -14.95 -8.63 -40.01
C GLU A 244 -14.32 -9.51 -38.93
N GLU A 245 -14.36 -10.82 -39.19
CA GLU A 245 -13.72 -11.85 -38.38
C GLU A 245 -12.37 -12.23 -39.01
N LEU A 246 -11.38 -12.51 -38.16
CA LEU A 246 -10.04 -12.90 -38.57
C LEU A 246 -9.58 -14.12 -37.77
N GLU A 247 -8.98 -15.09 -38.45
CA GLU A 247 -8.33 -16.22 -37.80
C GLU A 247 -6.90 -15.82 -37.38
N VAL A 248 -6.60 -15.83 -36.09
CA VAL A 248 -5.30 -15.38 -35.58
C VAL A 248 -4.55 -16.46 -34.80
N TYR A 249 -3.23 -16.41 -34.88
CA TYR A 249 -2.33 -17.16 -34.01
C TYR A 249 -1.12 -16.28 -33.64
N GLY A 250 -0.34 -16.71 -32.64
CA GLY A 250 0.84 -15.97 -32.18
C GLY A 250 0.90 -15.85 -30.67
N THR A 251 1.46 -14.74 -30.18
CA THR A 251 1.73 -14.55 -28.75
C THR A 251 1.37 -13.16 -28.23
N ILE A 252 0.87 -13.11 -27.00
CA ILE A 252 0.78 -11.90 -26.19
C ILE A 252 1.39 -12.22 -24.84
N SER A 253 2.33 -11.40 -24.39
CA SER A 253 2.99 -11.59 -23.10
C SER A 253 3.14 -10.29 -22.33
N ALA A 254 2.94 -10.37 -21.02
CA ALA A 254 3.18 -9.31 -20.06
C ALA A 254 4.55 -9.49 -19.41
N THR A 255 5.31 -8.40 -19.32
CA THR A 255 6.65 -8.41 -18.75
C THR A 255 6.83 -7.25 -17.77
N TYR A 256 7.40 -7.51 -16.61
CA TYR A 256 7.75 -6.45 -15.64
C TYR A 256 9.06 -6.74 -14.92
N ASN A 257 9.67 -5.70 -14.36
CA ASN A 257 10.92 -5.80 -13.64
C ASN A 257 10.71 -6.03 -12.14
N LEU A 258 11.56 -6.85 -11.54
CA LEU A 258 11.73 -7.04 -10.10
C LEU A 258 13.04 -6.38 -9.64
N LEU A 259 13.04 -5.90 -8.40
CA LEU A 259 14.16 -5.13 -7.85
C LEU A 259 15.26 -6.02 -7.25
N CYS A 260 14.87 -7.12 -6.58
CA CYS A 260 15.77 -7.96 -5.78
C CYS A 260 15.96 -9.38 -6.35
N SER A 261 15.23 -9.74 -7.41
CA SER A 261 15.30 -11.06 -8.02
C SER A 261 16.54 -11.24 -8.91
N GLU A 262 17.14 -12.44 -8.89
CA GLU A 262 18.21 -12.84 -9.82
C GLU A 262 17.73 -12.77 -11.28
N SER A 263 16.48 -13.18 -11.53
CA SER A 263 15.76 -12.86 -12.76
C SER A 263 15.11 -11.49 -12.59
N LYS A 264 15.79 -10.45 -13.05
CA LYS A 264 15.29 -9.06 -12.99
C LYS A 264 13.97 -8.86 -13.73
N VAL A 265 13.59 -9.79 -14.58
CA VAL A 265 12.42 -9.70 -15.45
C VAL A 265 11.54 -10.92 -15.18
N ASN A 266 10.26 -10.68 -14.89
CA ASN A 266 9.24 -11.72 -14.90
C ASN A 266 8.41 -11.59 -16.19
N ARG A 267 8.09 -12.72 -16.83
CA ARG A 267 7.29 -12.78 -18.05
C ARG A 267 6.14 -13.76 -17.86
N ILE A 268 4.94 -13.29 -18.20
CA ILE A 268 3.70 -14.05 -18.13
C ILE A 268 3.10 -14.09 -19.53
N MET A 269 2.73 -15.29 -19.98
CA MET A 269 2.02 -15.49 -21.23
C MET A 269 0.53 -15.24 -21.00
N LEU A 270 -0.06 -14.35 -21.82
CA LEU A 270 -1.49 -14.01 -21.77
C LEU A 270 -2.26 -14.67 -22.92
N PHE A 271 -1.57 -14.97 -24.02
CA PHE A 271 -2.10 -15.65 -25.19
C PHE A 271 -0.95 -16.36 -25.89
N GLU A 272 -1.13 -17.63 -26.26
CA GLU A 272 -0.19 -18.38 -27.08
C GLU A 272 -0.95 -19.38 -27.96
N ILE A 273 -0.82 -19.23 -29.27
CA ILE A 273 -1.20 -20.24 -30.26
C ILE A 273 0.00 -20.40 -31.20
N LYS A 274 0.54 -21.61 -31.28
CA LYS A 274 1.80 -21.88 -31.99
C LYS A 274 1.56 -21.96 -33.49
N GLU A 275 2.53 -21.50 -34.29
CA GLU A 275 2.45 -21.56 -35.75
C GLU A 275 2.22 -22.98 -36.29
N ASP A 276 2.85 -23.97 -35.64
CA ASP A 276 2.76 -25.38 -36.01
C ASP A 276 1.54 -26.10 -35.42
N SER A 277 0.78 -25.43 -34.54
CA SER A 277 -0.52 -25.95 -34.09
C SER A 277 -1.53 -25.67 -35.20
N ASN A 278 -2.34 -26.65 -35.59
CA ASN A 278 -3.47 -26.42 -36.50
C ASN A 278 -4.61 -25.64 -35.81
N GLU A 279 -4.30 -24.89 -34.76
CA GLU A 279 -5.20 -24.14 -33.90
C GLU A 279 -5.11 -22.66 -34.24
N PHE A 280 -6.20 -21.94 -34.01
CA PHE A 280 -6.33 -20.51 -34.22
C PHE A 280 -7.50 -20.00 -33.37
N ASP A 281 -7.50 -18.69 -33.11
CA ASP A 281 -8.61 -18.01 -32.45
C ASP A 281 -9.40 -17.16 -33.46
N TRP A 282 -10.72 -17.15 -33.31
CA TRP A 282 -11.62 -16.31 -34.13
C TRP A 282 -11.76 -14.95 -33.47
N VAL A 283 -11.26 -13.91 -34.14
CA VAL A 283 -11.27 -12.55 -33.59
C VAL A 283 -12.16 -11.63 -34.42
N THR A 284 -13.18 -11.09 -33.78
CA THR A 284 -13.99 -9.99 -34.33
C THR A 284 -13.27 -8.66 -34.14
N LEU A 285 -13.05 -7.91 -35.22
CA LEU A 285 -12.38 -6.60 -35.13
C LEU A 285 -13.13 -5.62 -34.21
N GLY A 286 -12.39 -5.00 -33.28
CA GLY A 286 -12.91 -4.07 -32.28
C GLY A 286 -13.41 -4.72 -30.99
N CYS A 287 -13.48 -6.05 -30.94
CA CYS A 287 -13.79 -6.83 -29.75
C CYS A 287 -12.50 -7.25 -29.02
N PRO A 288 -12.55 -7.47 -27.69
CA PRO A 288 -11.45 -8.09 -26.94
C PRO A 288 -11.10 -9.47 -27.49
N LEU A 289 -9.80 -9.76 -27.59
CA LEU A 289 -9.30 -11.10 -27.81
C LEU A 289 -9.51 -11.95 -26.55
N THR A 290 -9.76 -13.25 -26.74
CA THR A 290 -9.83 -14.22 -25.66
C THR A 290 -8.42 -14.53 -25.18
N LEU A 291 -8.02 -13.94 -24.06
CA LEU A 291 -6.73 -14.24 -23.43
C LEU A 291 -6.87 -15.51 -22.58
N SER A 292 -5.82 -16.33 -22.52
CA SER A 292 -5.75 -17.45 -21.57
C SER A 292 -5.59 -16.96 -20.13
N ARG A 293 -5.18 -15.70 -19.95
CA ARG A 293 -5.09 -15.02 -18.66
C ARG A 293 -5.17 -13.53 -18.91
N SER A 294 -6.13 -12.85 -18.30
CA SER A 294 -6.32 -11.41 -18.49
C SER A 294 -5.86 -10.57 -17.31
N VAL A 295 -5.65 -11.13 -16.11
CA VAL A 295 -5.21 -10.37 -14.92
C VAL A 295 -3.80 -10.74 -14.51
N VAL A 296 -2.97 -9.71 -14.26
CA VAL A 296 -1.57 -9.85 -13.81
C VAL A 296 -1.34 -9.01 -12.54
N ALA A 297 -0.72 -9.58 -11.50
CA ALA A 297 -0.21 -8.79 -10.39
C ALA A 297 1.17 -8.19 -10.72
N VAL A 298 1.28 -6.86 -10.63
CA VAL A 298 2.48 -6.09 -11.02
C VAL A 298 3.04 -5.36 -9.80
N PRO A 299 4.36 -5.33 -9.58
CA PRO A 299 4.94 -4.49 -8.53
C PRO A 299 4.69 -3.01 -8.83
N ALA A 300 4.17 -2.26 -7.86
CA ALA A 300 3.76 -0.86 -8.02
C ALA A 300 4.91 0.09 -8.40
N TYR A 301 6.15 -0.27 -8.05
CA TYR A 301 7.37 0.45 -8.45
C TYR A 301 7.87 0.09 -9.85
N SER A 302 7.30 -0.93 -10.49
CA SER A 302 7.69 -1.40 -11.81
C SER A 302 6.76 -0.86 -12.90
N SER A 303 7.03 -1.23 -14.13
CA SER A 303 6.17 -0.94 -15.28
C SER A 303 5.81 -2.23 -15.97
N LEU A 304 4.63 -2.27 -16.59
CA LEU A 304 4.17 -3.43 -17.35
C LEU A 304 4.42 -3.20 -18.84
N THR A 305 5.19 -4.08 -19.46
CA THR A 305 5.37 -4.09 -20.92
C THR A 305 4.51 -5.20 -21.50
N ILE A 306 3.56 -4.83 -22.37
CA ILE A 306 2.79 -5.78 -23.15
C ILE A 306 3.44 -5.92 -24.51
N GLN A 307 3.87 -7.12 -24.84
CA GLN A 307 4.41 -7.49 -26.15
C GLN A 307 3.37 -8.30 -26.90
N VAL A 308 3.16 -7.94 -28.17
CA VAL A 308 2.18 -8.56 -29.07
C VAL A 308 2.89 -8.97 -30.35
N GLU A 309 2.70 -10.20 -30.76
CA GLU A 309 3.13 -10.74 -32.05
C GLU A 309 2.04 -11.67 -32.59
N LEU A 310 1.19 -11.16 -33.48
CA LEU A 310 0.02 -11.87 -34.01
C LEU A 310 0.10 -11.98 -35.53
N TRP A 311 -0.36 -13.12 -36.04
CA TRP A 311 -0.32 -13.51 -37.44
C TRP A 311 -1.70 -13.96 -37.90
N ASP A 312 -1.99 -13.70 -39.16
CA ASP A 312 -3.20 -14.15 -39.83
C ASP A 312 -3.01 -15.63 -40.24
N PHE A 313 -3.91 -16.50 -39.77
CA PHE A 313 -3.78 -17.94 -39.96
C PHE A 313 -3.95 -18.36 -41.42
N ALA A 314 -4.90 -17.74 -42.14
CA ALA A 314 -5.23 -18.08 -43.51
C ALA A 314 -4.17 -17.63 -44.51
N THR A 315 -3.63 -16.41 -44.33
CA THR A 315 -2.68 -15.79 -45.25
C THR A 315 -1.22 -15.96 -44.80
N LYS A 316 -0.99 -16.41 -43.57
CA LYS A 316 0.33 -16.52 -42.92
C LYS A 316 1.11 -15.19 -42.92
N LYS A 317 0.39 -14.06 -42.83
CA LYS A 317 0.99 -12.73 -42.79
C LYS A 317 1.01 -12.16 -41.38
N LEU A 318 2.07 -11.43 -41.07
CA LEU A 318 2.18 -10.74 -39.79
C LEU A 318 1.15 -9.60 -39.71
N ILE A 319 0.31 -9.64 -38.68
CA ILE A 319 -0.71 -8.60 -38.44
C ILE A 319 -0.04 -7.44 -37.71
N VAL A 320 0.49 -7.74 -36.52
CA VAL A 320 1.07 -6.76 -35.60
C VAL A 320 2.25 -7.39 -34.87
N ARG A 321 3.33 -6.62 -34.74
CA ARG A 321 4.48 -6.98 -33.92
C ARG A 321 5.02 -5.74 -33.23
N GLY A 322 5.03 -5.77 -31.91
CA GLY A 322 5.58 -4.67 -31.14
C GLY A 322 5.33 -4.81 -29.66
N SER A 323 5.63 -3.76 -28.92
CA SER A 323 5.34 -3.70 -27.49
C SER A 323 5.04 -2.27 -27.06
N ASN A 324 4.31 -2.15 -25.96
CA ASN A 324 4.08 -0.88 -25.29
C ASN A 324 4.38 -1.02 -23.79
N LYS A 325 5.12 -0.05 -23.24
CA LYS A 325 5.40 0.07 -21.81
C LYS A 325 4.30 0.89 -21.13
N PHE A 326 3.75 0.41 -20.04
CA PHE A 326 2.73 1.06 -19.24
C PHE A 326 3.27 1.29 -17.83
N GLU A 327 3.36 2.55 -17.43
CA GLU A 327 3.64 2.88 -16.04
C GLU A 327 2.43 2.46 -15.19
N THR A 328 2.69 1.78 -14.07
CA THR A 328 1.71 1.52 -13.01
C THR A 328 0.99 2.81 -12.63
N LYS A 329 -0.33 2.79 -12.45
CA LYS A 329 -1.18 3.95 -12.07
C LYS A 329 -2.41 3.46 -11.32
N ASN A 330 -3.35 4.35 -10.99
CA ASN A 330 -4.66 4.02 -10.40
C ASN A 330 -5.84 4.34 -11.34
N TYR A 331 -5.62 4.31 -12.66
CA TYR A 331 -6.65 4.60 -13.66
C TYR A 331 -6.37 3.91 -14.99
N ARG A 332 -7.43 3.66 -15.79
CA ARG A 332 -7.37 3.07 -17.13
C ARG A 332 -6.38 3.79 -18.05
N VAL A 333 -5.47 3.04 -18.67
CA VAL A 333 -4.54 3.53 -19.69
C VAL A 333 -4.69 2.70 -20.95
N LYS A 334 -4.68 3.38 -22.10
CA LYS A 334 -4.81 2.76 -23.41
C LYS A 334 -3.69 3.21 -24.34
N LYS A 335 -3.08 2.27 -25.06
CA LYS A 335 -2.04 2.52 -26.06
C LYS A 335 -2.24 1.63 -27.28
N THR A 336 -1.76 2.08 -28.42
CA THR A 336 -1.87 1.36 -29.69
C THR A 336 -0.48 0.91 -30.15
N ILE A 337 -0.37 -0.34 -30.59
CA ILE A 337 0.79 -0.91 -31.27
C ILE A 337 0.44 -0.95 -32.76
N THR A 338 1.12 -0.13 -33.56
CA THR A 338 0.87 -0.05 -35.00
C THR A 338 1.26 -1.35 -35.67
N GLY A 339 0.32 -1.98 -36.38
CA GLY A 339 0.58 -3.19 -37.15
C GLY A 339 0.99 -2.90 -38.59
N LEU A 340 1.33 -3.97 -39.31
CA LEU A 340 1.81 -3.91 -40.71
C LEU A 340 0.70 -4.12 -41.73
N SER A 341 -0.43 -4.70 -41.30
CA SER A 341 -1.49 -5.19 -42.16
C SER A 341 -2.80 -4.43 -41.95
N TYR A 342 -2.82 -3.11 -42.17
CA TYR A 342 -3.96 -2.17 -42.00
C TYR A 342 -4.71 -2.23 -40.65
N LEU A 343 -4.20 -3.04 -39.72
CA LEU A 343 -4.73 -3.35 -38.42
C LEU A 343 -3.69 -2.96 -37.38
N ASP A 344 -4.14 -2.42 -36.26
CA ASP A 344 -3.34 -2.13 -35.08
C ASP A 344 -3.84 -2.96 -33.89
N ALA A 345 -2.96 -3.25 -32.93
CA ALA A 345 -3.37 -3.78 -31.64
C ALA A 345 -3.56 -2.64 -30.65
N GLU A 346 -4.77 -2.50 -30.16
CA GLU A 346 -5.11 -1.63 -29.06
C GLU A 346 -5.01 -2.40 -27.75
N VAL A 347 -4.17 -1.92 -26.84
CA VAL A 347 -3.94 -2.53 -25.54
C VAL A 347 -4.45 -1.58 -24.47
N THR A 348 -5.37 -2.07 -23.65
CA THR A 348 -5.94 -1.38 -22.51
C THR A 348 -5.50 -2.08 -21.22
N ILE A 349 -5.05 -1.28 -20.25
CA ILE A 349 -4.79 -1.74 -18.90
C ILE A 349 -5.71 -0.96 -17.95
N ASP A 350 -6.50 -1.71 -17.20
CA ASP A 350 -7.29 -1.19 -16.09
C ASP A 350 -6.53 -1.47 -14.80
N TRP A 351 -5.82 -0.46 -14.28
CA TRP A 351 -5.11 -0.61 -13.02
C TRP A 351 -6.10 -0.60 -11.87
N GLU A 352 -6.26 -1.73 -11.22
CA GLU A 352 -7.23 -1.88 -10.15
C GLU A 352 -6.71 -1.30 -8.84
N LYS A 353 -7.61 -0.66 -8.11
CA LYS A 353 -7.31 -0.15 -6.77
C LYS A 353 -7.16 -1.33 -5.82
N PRO A 354 -6.43 -1.16 -4.72
CA PRO A 354 -6.40 -2.16 -3.67
C PRO A 354 -7.82 -2.53 -3.21
N PHE A 355 -8.17 -3.81 -3.19
CA PHE A 355 -9.52 -4.31 -2.85
C PHE A 355 -9.88 -4.00 -1.39
N LYS A 356 -8.89 -3.80 -0.50
CA LYS A 356 -9.11 -3.30 0.87
C LYS A 356 -9.65 -1.86 0.91
N LEU A 357 -9.57 -1.14 -0.22
CA LEU A 357 -10.21 0.15 -0.44
C LEU A 357 -11.57 0.00 -1.15
N ASP A 358 -12.05 -1.20 -1.45
CA ASP A 358 -13.40 -1.36 -2.00
C ASP A 358 -14.43 -1.72 -0.93
N ASP A 359 -13.99 -2.11 0.27
CA ASP A 359 -14.90 -2.26 1.42
C ASP A 359 -15.32 -0.87 1.89
N PRO A 360 -16.58 -0.47 1.64
CA PRO A 360 -17.03 0.82 2.02
C PRO A 360 -17.48 0.62 3.46
N VAL A 361 -16.65 1.00 4.42
CA VAL A 361 -17.15 1.33 5.76
C VAL A 361 -18.00 2.60 5.58
N VAL A 362 -19.16 2.45 4.94
CA VAL A 362 -20.17 3.48 4.74
C VAL A 362 -20.78 3.73 6.09
N TRP A 363 -20.13 4.55 6.90
CA TRP A 363 -20.92 5.40 7.75
C TRP A 363 -21.60 6.39 6.79
N ARG A 364 -22.89 6.17 6.51
CA ARG A 364 -23.76 7.20 5.92
C ARG A 364 -23.84 8.34 6.93
N ILE A 365 -22.80 9.15 6.99
CA ILE A 365 -22.81 10.39 7.75
C ILE A 365 -23.27 11.43 6.75
N TYR A 366 -24.53 11.82 6.88
CA TYR A 366 -25.06 12.98 6.22
C TYR A 366 -24.14 14.18 6.50
N SER A 367 -23.63 14.76 5.42
CA SER A 367 -22.95 16.04 5.34
C SER A 367 -23.65 17.09 6.21
N HIS A 368 -22.91 17.77 7.09
CA HIS A 368 -23.04 19.20 7.44
C HIS A 368 -22.03 19.65 8.53
N PHE A 369 -20.86 19.03 8.68
CA PHE A 369 -19.83 19.54 9.59
C PHE A 369 -18.46 19.59 8.93
N TRP A 370 -17.93 20.81 8.85
CA TRP A 370 -16.58 21.22 8.48
C TRP A 370 -15.57 20.71 9.53
N GLY A 371 -15.44 19.39 9.68
CA GLY A 371 -14.43 18.81 10.57
C GLY A 371 -13.06 18.80 9.89
N PRO A 372 -11.97 19.19 10.58
CA PRO A 372 -10.63 19.12 10.00
C PRO A 372 -10.24 17.67 9.73
N HIS A 373 -9.90 17.36 8.48
CA HIS A 373 -9.30 16.08 8.10
C HIS A 373 -7.80 16.12 8.35
N VAL A 374 -7.29 15.09 9.02
CA VAL A 374 -5.89 15.01 9.42
C VAL A 374 -5.23 13.81 8.76
N VAL A 375 -4.04 14.01 8.23
CA VAL A 375 -3.23 12.94 7.66
C VAL A 375 -2.30 12.40 8.74
N GLU A 376 -2.23 11.09 8.88
CA GLU A 376 -1.24 10.43 9.71
C GLU A 376 -0.32 9.62 8.80
N VAL A 377 0.96 10.00 8.76
CA VAL A 377 2.01 9.25 8.06
C VAL A 377 2.70 8.35 9.07
N PHE A 378 2.58 7.04 8.88
CA PHE A 378 3.10 6.03 9.81
C PHE A 378 4.54 5.67 9.51
N SER A 379 4.84 5.38 8.25
CA SER A 379 6.17 4.91 7.86
C SER A 379 6.48 5.21 6.40
N ILE A 380 7.78 5.28 6.12
CA ILE A 380 8.33 5.32 4.76
C ILE A 380 9.29 4.15 4.60
N PHE A 381 8.99 3.28 3.65
CA PHE A 381 9.82 2.16 3.26
C PHE A 381 10.69 2.54 2.07
N ILE A 382 11.97 2.21 2.10
CA ILE A 382 12.94 2.42 1.03
C ILE A 382 13.26 1.07 0.39
N GLY A 383 12.76 0.87 -0.83
CA GLY A 383 13.13 -0.27 -1.67
C GLY A 383 14.46 -0.03 -2.36
N ARG A 384 15.33 -1.04 -2.34
CA ARG A 384 16.70 -0.99 -2.88
C ARG A 384 17.11 -2.37 -3.42
N GLU A 385 17.84 -2.39 -4.53
CA GLU A 385 18.31 -3.62 -5.18
C GLU A 385 19.24 -4.44 -4.28
N THR A 386 20.11 -3.77 -3.51
CA THR A 386 21.09 -4.43 -2.64
C THR A 386 20.86 -4.10 -1.16
N ASP A 387 21.09 -5.06 -0.28
CA ASP A 387 20.99 -4.87 1.17
C ASP A 387 22.25 -4.23 1.79
N LYS A 388 23.01 -3.46 1.00
CA LYS A 388 24.16 -2.72 1.51
C LYS A 388 23.67 -1.60 2.44
N PRO A 389 24.45 -1.22 3.46
CA PRO A 389 24.14 -0.05 4.27
C PRO A 389 23.99 1.19 3.38
N LEU A 390 22.95 1.99 3.60
CA LEU A 390 22.77 3.27 2.91
C LEU A 390 23.04 4.43 3.84
N ARG A 391 23.58 5.51 3.29
CA ARG A 391 23.82 6.78 3.97
C ARG A 391 22.91 7.82 3.34
N LEU A 392 21.66 7.84 3.81
CA LEU A 392 20.59 8.64 3.24
C LEU A 392 20.64 10.09 3.73
N HIS A 393 20.60 11.03 2.79
CA HIS A 393 20.37 12.45 3.05
C HIS A 393 19.19 12.96 2.22
N GLY A 394 18.72 14.17 2.54
CA GLY A 394 17.57 14.78 1.88
C GLY A 394 16.43 15.05 2.84
N ILE A 395 15.22 15.15 2.31
CA ILE A 395 14.03 15.64 3.01
C ILE A 395 12.80 14.81 2.65
N VAL A 396 12.00 14.52 3.67
CA VAL A 396 10.59 14.14 3.51
C VAL A 396 9.76 15.24 4.14
N ALA A 397 8.76 15.75 3.41
CA ALA A 397 7.89 16.82 3.89
C ALA A 397 6.42 16.54 3.57
N PHE A 398 5.54 16.91 4.49
CA PHE A 398 4.12 17.04 4.26
C PHE A 398 3.80 18.49 3.88
N CYS A 399 2.95 18.69 2.89
CA CYS A 399 2.44 19.98 2.44
C CYS A 399 0.92 19.94 2.54
N GLY A 400 0.28 20.86 3.23
CA GLY A 400 -1.19 20.90 3.35
C GLY A 400 -1.71 22.21 3.90
N GLY A 401 -2.95 22.22 4.40
CA GLY A 401 -3.63 23.43 4.86
C GLY A 401 -2.88 24.26 5.92
N ASN A 402 -2.05 23.61 6.75
CA ASN A 402 -1.28 24.28 7.80
C ASN A 402 0.15 24.66 7.38
N GLY A 403 0.56 24.39 6.13
CA GLY A 403 1.90 24.65 5.60
C GLY A 403 2.76 23.39 5.42
N ASP A 404 4.08 23.61 5.29
CA ASP A 404 5.07 22.57 4.97
C ASP A 404 5.77 22.05 6.24
N PHE A 405 5.55 20.77 6.58
CA PHE A 405 6.12 20.12 7.75
C PHE A 405 7.14 19.05 7.36
N LYS A 406 8.38 19.23 7.82
CA LYS A 406 9.46 18.24 7.60
C LYS A 406 9.23 17.03 8.50
N LEU A 407 9.03 15.87 7.89
CA LEU A 407 8.94 14.57 8.56
C LEU A 407 10.32 13.90 8.68
N PHE A 408 11.25 14.26 7.80
CA PHE A 408 12.64 13.82 7.84
C PHE A 408 13.52 14.90 7.20
N LYS A 409 14.69 15.15 7.78
CA LYS A 409 15.71 16.00 7.16
C LYS A 409 17.09 15.57 7.64
N ARG A 410 18.00 15.36 6.69
CA ARG A 410 19.44 15.16 6.93
C ARG A 410 20.25 15.83 5.83
N GLY A 411 21.40 16.38 6.22
CA GLY A 411 22.37 16.94 5.28
C GLY A 411 23.31 15.85 4.76
N LYS A 412 24.02 16.14 3.67
CA LYS A 412 25.00 15.21 3.11
C LYS A 412 26.18 14.95 4.05
N ASP A 413 26.52 15.93 4.90
CA ASP A 413 27.59 15.84 5.89
C ASP A 413 27.21 15.05 7.15
N ASP A 414 25.91 14.89 7.40
CA ASP A 414 25.35 14.10 8.51
C ASP A 414 24.22 13.20 7.99
N PRO A 415 24.54 12.16 7.19
CA PRO A 415 23.55 11.27 6.60
C PRO A 415 22.99 10.30 7.64
N PHE A 416 21.73 9.91 7.47
CA PHE A 416 21.12 8.83 8.23
C PHE A 416 21.61 7.47 7.72
N ILE A 417 22.10 6.62 8.62
CA ILE A 417 22.57 5.28 8.26
C ILE A 417 21.39 4.31 8.33
N LEU A 418 21.02 3.74 7.19
CA LEU A 418 20.04 2.67 7.07
C LEU A 418 20.75 1.33 6.89
N ASP A 419 20.88 0.60 8.01
CA ASP A 419 21.61 -0.66 8.10
C ASP A 419 21.05 -1.77 7.17
N PRO A 420 21.86 -2.81 6.87
CA PRO A 420 21.38 -4.04 6.25
C PRO A 420 20.19 -4.65 7.00
N GLY A 421 19.27 -5.25 6.27
CA GLY A 421 18.02 -5.81 6.77
C GLY A 421 16.95 -4.77 7.09
N ARG A 422 17.27 -3.47 7.12
CA ARG A 422 16.31 -2.38 7.40
C ARG A 422 15.92 -1.63 6.13
N ASN A 423 14.62 -1.40 5.97
CA ASN A 423 14.10 -0.59 4.87
C ASN A 423 13.19 0.55 5.37
N LEU A 424 12.90 0.64 6.67
CA LEU A 424 12.04 1.69 7.22
C LEU A 424 12.85 2.91 7.66
N LEU A 425 12.45 4.09 7.16
CA LEU A 425 13.01 5.37 7.55
C LEU A 425 12.41 5.84 8.88
N THR A 426 13.26 6.24 9.82
CA THR A 426 12.80 6.85 11.08
C THR A 426 12.32 8.28 10.82
N LEU A 427 11.01 8.47 10.85
CA LEU A 427 10.39 9.79 10.74
C LEU A 427 10.51 10.55 12.06
N LYS A 428 10.85 11.83 11.97
CA LYS A 428 10.70 12.80 13.06
C LYS A 428 9.41 13.55 12.81
N GLY A 429 8.35 13.19 13.54
CA GLY A 429 7.06 13.84 13.37
C GLY A 429 7.14 15.31 13.77
N PRO A 430 6.37 16.21 13.13
CA PRO A 430 6.25 17.56 13.64
C PRO A 430 5.51 17.53 14.99
N ASN A 431 5.68 18.58 15.78
CA ASN A 431 5.01 18.72 17.09
C ASN A 431 3.56 19.20 16.96
N ILE A 432 2.94 18.92 15.81
CA ILE A 432 1.59 19.31 15.44
C ILE A 432 0.95 18.24 14.55
N ILE A 433 -0.36 18.31 14.36
CA ILE A 433 -1.09 17.46 13.43
C ILE A 433 -0.91 17.93 11.97
N LEU A 434 -0.98 16.99 11.02
CA LEU A 434 -0.88 17.29 9.59
C LEU A 434 -2.28 17.53 9.01
N ALA A 435 -2.73 18.79 9.01
CA ALA A 435 -4.03 19.12 8.43
C ALA A 435 -3.96 19.06 6.89
N GLY A 436 -4.86 18.28 6.29
CA GLY A 436 -4.95 18.16 4.84
C GLY A 436 -5.46 19.44 4.18
N GLY A 437 -6.43 20.13 4.78
CA GLY A 437 -7.17 21.18 4.07
C GLY A 437 -7.94 20.60 2.88
N ASP A 438 -8.01 21.32 1.76
CA ASP A 438 -8.68 20.87 0.54
C ASP A 438 -7.85 19.90 -0.31
N SER A 439 -6.52 19.91 -0.12
CA SER A 439 -5.56 19.01 -0.74
C SER A 439 -4.24 18.97 0.02
N PHE A 440 -3.57 17.83 -0.01
CA PHE A 440 -2.24 17.66 0.61
C PHE A 440 -1.26 16.94 -0.31
N GLY A 441 0.01 17.08 0.01
CA GLY A 441 1.12 16.38 -0.64
C GLY A 441 2.10 15.81 0.38
N ILE A 442 2.67 14.64 0.10
CA ILE A 442 3.82 14.08 0.81
C ILE A 442 4.97 14.01 -0.17
N SER A 443 5.91 14.92 -0.01
CA SER A 443 7.11 15.05 -0.84
C SER A 443 8.24 14.19 -0.29
N VAL A 444 8.89 13.43 -1.16
CA VAL A 444 10.09 12.65 -0.86
C VAL A 444 11.20 13.10 -1.81
N ASP A 445 12.32 13.53 -1.24
CA ASP A 445 13.55 13.86 -1.97
C ASP A 445 14.71 13.29 -1.16
N LEU A 446 15.10 12.06 -1.48
CA LEU A 446 16.09 11.28 -0.73
C LEU A 446 17.16 10.74 -1.69
N GLU A 447 18.40 10.88 -1.27
CA GLU A 447 19.56 10.36 -1.99
C GLU A 447 20.50 9.65 -1.02
N ASP A 448 21.15 8.62 -1.52
CA ASP A 448 22.29 7.99 -0.85
C ASP A 448 23.59 8.70 -1.23
N VAL A 449 24.51 8.87 -0.27
CA VAL A 449 25.81 9.52 -0.49
C VAL A 449 26.60 8.85 -1.63
N ASP A 450 26.50 7.52 -1.73
CA ASP A 450 27.22 6.71 -2.71
C ASP A 450 26.44 6.54 -4.03
N GLY A 451 25.25 7.16 -4.13
CA GLY A 451 24.42 7.17 -5.33
C GLY A 451 23.65 5.89 -5.60
N LEU A 452 23.57 4.97 -4.62
CA LEU A 452 22.83 3.70 -4.76
C LEU A 452 21.31 3.90 -4.77
N VAL A 453 20.82 4.99 -4.18
CA VAL A 453 19.41 5.35 -4.11
C VAL A 453 19.26 6.82 -4.48
N SER A 454 18.26 7.12 -5.31
CA SER A 454 17.84 8.48 -5.63
C SER A 454 16.33 8.45 -5.88
N ILE A 455 15.56 9.01 -4.94
CA ILE A 455 14.11 8.98 -4.94
C ILE A 455 13.61 10.40 -4.83
N LYS A 456 12.86 10.85 -5.84
CA LYS A 456 12.30 12.20 -5.88
C LYS A 456 10.90 12.18 -6.46
N GLY A 457 9.90 12.53 -5.66
CA GLY A 457 8.52 12.53 -6.08
C GLY A 457 7.56 12.96 -4.98
N VAL A 458 6.26 12.93 -5.30
CA VAL A 458 5.20 13.39 -4.40
C VAL A 458 4.01 12.44 -4.46
N VAL A 459 3.46 12.11 -3.30
CA VAL A 459 2.08 11.59 -3.16
C VAL A 459 1.16 12.80 -3.03
N SER A 460 0.14 12.93 -3.87
CA SER A 460 -0.77 14.07 -3.85
C SER A 460 -2.21 13.60 -3.72
N SER A 461 -3.02 14.26 -2.90
CA SER A 461 -4.43 13.91 -2.76
C SER A 461 -5.30 14.28 -3.98
N GLY A 462 -4.76 15.06 -4.91
CA GLY A 462 -5.57 15.77 -5.91
C GLY A 462 -6.40 16.90 -5.28
N TYR A 463 -7.03 17.72 -6.13
CA TYR A 463 -7.93 18.79 -5.69
C TYR A 463 -9.30 18.23 -5.29
N GLY A 464 -9.85 18.70 -4.17
CA GLY A 464 -11.23 18.39 -3.78
C GLY A 464 -11.37 17.14 -2.92
N VAL A 465 -10.56 17.03 -1.85
CA VAL A 465 -10.74 16.01 -0.79
C VAL A 465 -12.13 16.13 -0.10
N ASN A 466 -12.89 17.17 -0.44
CA ASN A 466 -14.24 17.42 0.03
C ASN A 466 -15.29 16.79 -0.91
N HIS A 467 -15.93 15.72 -0.45
CA HIS A 467 -17.25 15.20 -0.88
C HIS A 467 -17.35 14.25 -2.08
N HIS A 468 -16.36 14.14 -2.97
CA HIS A 468 -16.43 13.21 -4.12
C HIS A 468 -15.43 12.05 -4.06
N GLN A 469 -14.66 11.95 -2.99
CA GLN A 469 -13.61 10.94 -2.83
C GLN A 469 -13.77 10.18 -1.51
N GLU A 470 -14.93 9.55 -1.30
CA GLU A 470 -15.22 8.64 -0.16
C GLU A 470 -14.11 7.57 0.03
N GLY A 471 -13.34 7.29 -1.02
CA GLY A 471 -12.28 6.29 -1.02
C GLY A 471 -11.03 6.58 -0.18
N TRP A 472 -10.79 7.81 0.29
CA TRP A 472 -9.55 8.19 1.01
C TRP A 472 -9.64 8.08 2.53
N PHE A 473 -10.83 8.29 3.09
CA PHE A 473 -10.97 8.48 4.52
C PHE A 473 -10.99 7.17 5.29
N ASN A 474 -10.36 7.19 6.46
CA ASN A 474 -10.31 6.11 7.44
C ASN A 474 -9.84 4.78 6.87
N ARG A 475 -8.91 4.85 5.92
CA ARG A 475 -8.35 3.70 5.19
C ARG A 475 -6.85 3.70 5.28
N LEU A 476 -6.29 2.50 5.19
CA LEU A 476 -4.86 2.30 5.16
C LEU A 476 -4.38 2.41 3.72
N LEU A 477 -3.67 3.49 3.41
CA LEU A 477 -3.17 3.80 2.07
C LEU A 477 -1.67 3.54 2.02
N CYS A 478 -1.20 2.99 0.92
CA CYS A 478 0.21 2.82 0.62
C CYS A 478 0.48 3.32 -0.78
N SER A 479 1.24 4.41 -0.90
CA SER A 479 1.59 5.03 -2.17
C SER A 479 3.07 4.84 -2.48
N VAL A 480 3.39 4.42 -3.71
CA VAL A 480 4.77 4.14 -4.13
C VAL A 480 5.32 5.23 -5.04
N ILE A 481 6.44 5.85 -4.64
CA ILE A 481 7.20 6.80 -5.45
C ILE A 481 8.40 6.07 -6.06
N LYS A 482 8.49 6.03 -7.38
CA LYS A 482 9.61 5.39 -8.08
C LYS A 482 10.89 6.21 -7.91
N GLY A 483 12.01 5.53 -7.70
CA GLY A 483 13.33 6.12 -7.75
C GLY A 483 13.85 6.27 -9.18
N LYS A 484 14.89 7.07 -9.32
CA LYS A 484 15.57 7.26 -10.60
C LYS A 484 16.17 5.94 -11.07
N HIS A 485 16.06 5.68 -12.38
CA HIS A 485 16.57 4.48 -13.03
C HIS A 485 15.93 3.15 -12.57
N GLU A 486 14.79 3.16 -11.88
CA GLU A 486 14.07 1.95 -11.44
C GLU A 486 14.89 1.02 -10.50
N LEU A 487 15.96 1.54 -9.86
CA LEU A 487 16.81 0.77 -8.93
C LEU A 487 16.42 0.93 -7.45
N SER A 488 15.48 1.83 -7.18
CA SER A 488 14.97 2.12 -5.84
C SER A 488 13.55 2.67 -5.90
N PHE A 489 12.85 2.68 -4.77
CA PHE A 489 11.55 3.33 -4.62
C PHE A 489 11.30 3.69 -3.15
N ALA A 490 10.32 4.57 -2.89
CA ALA A 490 9.79 4.80 -1.56
C ALA A 490 8.31 4.39 -1.49
N ALA A 491 7.90 3.59 -0.50
CA ALA A 491 6.50 3.35 -0.21
C ALA A 491 6.08 4.12 1.06
N VAL A 492 5.07 4.96 0.93
CA VAL A 492 4.56 5.84 1.99
C VAL A 492 3.27 5.24 2.54
N HIS A 493 3.27 4.87 3.82
CA HIS A 493 2.10 4.32 4.51
C HIS A 493 1.44 5.41 5.32
N TYR A 494 0.18 5.73 5.00
CA TYR A 494 -0.54 6.83 5.61
C TYR A 494 -2.05 6.55 5.68
N THR A 495 -2.76 7.40 6.40
CA THR A 495 -4.23 7.42 6.42
C THR A 495 -4.73 8.86 6.49
N VAL A 496 -5.94 9.11 5.97
CA VAL A 496 -6.65 10.38 6.12
C VAL A 496 -7.79 10.15 7.12
N ILE A 497 -7.68 10.71 8.31
CA ILE A 497 -8.62 10.45 9.41
C ILE A 497 -9.75 11.47 9.37
N ALA A 498 -10.98 11.00 9.27
CA ALA A 498 -12.15 11.82 9.50
C ALA A 498 -12.39 11.95 11.01
N TYR A 499 -12.66 13.17 11.48
CA TYR A 499 -12.90 13.46 12.90
C TYR A 499 -11.74 12.97 13.79
N ALA A 500 -10.53 13.42 13.46
CA ALA A 500 -9.34 13.13 14.23
C ALA A 500 -9.35 13.91 15.55
N ILE A 501 -8.72 13.30 16.56
CA ILE A 501 -8.38 13.94 17.83
C ILE A 501 -6.86 13.97 17.92
N LYS A 502 -6.33 15.10 18.34
CA LYS A 502 -4.91 15.27 18.57
C LYS A 502 -4.54 14.64 19.90
N VAL A 503 -3.51 13.81 19.90
CA VAL A 503 -2.91 13.24 21.10
C VAL A 503 -1.48 13.72 21.23
N THR A 504 -1.13 14.25 22.38
CA THR A 504 0.27 14.54 22.74
C THR A 504 0.73 13.54 23.78
N LEU A 505 1.77 12.78 23.44
CA LEU A 505 2.37 11.75 24.26
C LEU A 505 3.60 12.29 25.00
N LYS A 506 3.75 11.88 26.25
CA LYS A 506 4.97 12.06 27.03
C LYS A 506 5.29 10.71 27.68
N VAL A 507 6.57 10.32 27.61
CA VAL A 507 7.05 9.08 28.23
C VAL A 507 8.20 9.42 29.12
N HIS A 508 8.14 8.91 30.33
CA HIS A 508 9.07 9.19 31.39
C HIS A 508 9.61 7.88 31.94
N LEU A 509 10.91 7.80 32.09
CA LEU A 509 11.63 6.64 32.59
C LEU A 509 12.03 6.88 34.05
N PHE A 510 11.92 5.86 34.90
CA PHE A 510 12.36 5.93 36.29
C PHE A 510 12.93 4.59 36.78
N PHE A 511 13.81 4.64 37.79
CA PHE A 511 14.30 3.46 38.50
C PHE A 511 13.56 3.28 39.82
N LYS A 512 13.33 2.03 40.23
CA LYS A 512 12.67 1.73 41.51
C LYS A 512 13.67 1.84 42.66
N GLY A 513 13.31 2.59 43.70
CA GLY A 513 14.10 2.67 44.93
C GLY A 513 14.14 1.34 45.70
N GLY A 514 15.29 1.00 46.29
CA GLY A 514 15.46 -0.21 47.11
C GLY A 514 16.71 -1.04 46.79
N HIS A 515 17.41 -0.73 45.70
CA HIS A 515 18.76 -1.25 45.45
C HIS A 515 19.77 -0.19 45.90
N GLU A 516 20.79 -0.59 46.68
CA GLU A 516 21.95 0.26 47.00
C GLU A 516 22.70 0.56 45.70
N HIS A 517 22.24 1.56 44.95
CA HIS A 517 22.90 1.98 43.74
C HIS A 517 24.17 2.73 44.12
N SER A 518 25.31 2.24 43.65
CA SER A 518 26.48 3.10 43.63
C SER A 518 26.13 4.28 42.73
N SER A 519 26.34 5.52 43.19
CA SER A 519 25.95 6.75 42.47
C SER A 519 26.64 6.95 41.11
N ASN A 520 27.40 5.95 40.65
CA ASN A 520 28.18 5.93 39.41
C ASN A 520 27.83 4.73 38.50
N ASP A 521 26.82 3.92 38.83
CA ASP A 521 26.42 2.81 37.95
C ASP A 521 25.83 3.36 36.64
N ILE A 522 26.30 2.83 35.51
CA ILE A 522 25.82 3.20 34.18
C ILE A 522 24.82 2.14 33.71
N SER A 523 23.59 2.57 33.46
CA SER A 523 22.57 1.77 32.80
C SER A 523 22.57 1.95 31.30
N THR A 524 22.28 0.86 30.60
CA THR A 524 22.09 0.82 29.16
C THR A 524 20.68 0.34 28.85
N ILE A 525 19.94 1.13 28.07
CA ILE A 525 18.57 0.80 27.67
C ILE A 525 18.51 0.57 26.17
N HIS A 526 17.95 -0.57 25.79
CA HIS A 526 17.66 -0.89 24.41
C HIS A 526 16.25 -1.47 24.28
N GLY A 527 15.73 -1.51 23.07
CA GLY A 527 14.36 -1.92 22.77
C GLY A 527 13.60 -0.83 22.01
N SER A 528 12.27 -0.89 22.05
CA SER A 528 11.41 0.01 21.29
C SER A 528 10.12 0.38 22.03
N LEU A 529 9.62 1.56 21.70
CA LEU A 529 8.24 1.99 21.99
C LEU A 529 7.54 2.20 20.66
N VAL A 530 6.36 1.59 20.51
CA VAL A 530 5.59 1.62 19.27
C VAL A 530 4.17 2.08 19.54
N ALA A 531 3.78 3.19 18.92
CA ALA A 531 2.42 3.69 18.95
C ALA A 531 1.59 3.09 17.81
N LEU A 532 0.44 2.55 18.18
CA LEU A 532 -0.52 1.87 17.32
C LEU A 532 -1.90 2.47 17.54
N ASN A 533 -2.69 2.51 16.48
CA ASN A 533 -4.11 2.78 16.58
C ASN A 533 -4.85 1.43 16.66
N ASP A 534 -5.92 1.29 17.44
CA ASP A 534 -6.62 0.01 17.49
C ASP A 534 -7.41 -0.31 16.20
N LYS A 535 -7.87 0.73 15.47
CA LYS A 535 -8.46 0.59 14.14
C LYS A 535 -7.42 0.34 13.06
N TYR A 536 -6.19 0.81 13.25
CA TYR A 536 -5.10 0.71 12.27
C TYR A 536 -3.84 0.10 12.86
N GLY A 537 -3.38 -1.05 12.36
CA GLY A 537 -2.09 -1.61 12.78
C GLY A 537 -2.20 -2.88 13.64
N ARG A 538 -3.38 -3.51 13.71
CA ARG A 538 -3.60 -4.72 14.54
C ARG A 538 -4.15 -5.93 13.80
N ARG A 539 -4.77 -5.77 12.62
CA ARG A 539 -5.52 -6.87 11.98
C ARG A 539 -4.61 -7.85 11.25
N SER A 540 -3.67 -7.33 10.46
CA SER A 540 -2.77 -8.13 9.61
C SER A 540 -1.29 -7.97 10.00
N SER A 541 -0.44 -8.91 9.55
CA SER A 541 1.02 -8.82 9.70
C SER A 541 1.55 -7.55 9.02
N TYR A 542 1.03 -7.22 7.84
CA TYR A 542 1.34 -6.00 7.09
C TYR A 542 1.04 -4.73 7.90
N GLU A 543 -0.16 -4.65 8.48
CA GLU A 543 -0.55 -3.57 9.37
C GLU A 543 0.41 -3.35 10.54
N LYS A 544 0.75 -4.43 11.24
CA LYS A 544 1.67 -4.41 12.39
C LYS A 544 3.09 -3.98 12.00
N LEU A 545 3.49 -4.21 10.74
CA LEU A 545 4.80 -3.86 10.22
C LEU A 545 4.87 -2.38 9.81
N TYR A 546 3.87 -1.90 9.05
CA TYR A 546 3.96 -0.63 8.31
C TYR A 546 3.04 0.48 8.82
N TYR A 547 1.90 0.14 9.43
CA TYR A 547 0.92 1.12 9.94
C TYR A 547 1.07 1.30 11.46
N ARG A 548 2.30 1.62 11.84
CA ARG A 548 2.72 1.87 13.22
C ARG A 548 3.69 3.04 13.27
N ASN A 549 3.70 3.76 14.37
CA ASN A 549 4.70 4.79 14.64
C ASN A 549 5.74 4.22 15.61
N VAL A 550 6.99 4.06 15.16
CA VAL A 550 8.11 3.74 16.06
C VAL A 550 8.60 5.04 16.69
N ILE A 551 8.23 5.25 17.96
CA ILE A 551 8.41 6.54 18.65
C ILE A 551 9.71 6.57 19.47
N PHE A 552 10.27 5.41 19.78
CA PHE A 552 11.59 5.23 20.36
C PHE A 552 12.14 3.89 19.90
N GLU A 553 13.42 3.83 19.54
CA GLU A 553 14.11 2.58 19.24
C GLU A 553 15.61 2.74 19.50
N ARG A 554 16.18 1.81 20.27
CA ARG A 554 17.62 1.67 20.49
C ARG A 554 18.00 0.21 20.40
N ARG A 555 19.09 -0.09 19.72
CA ARG A 555 19.58 -1.47 19.59
C ARG A 555 20.57 -1.79 20.71
N LYS A 556 20.85 -3.08 20.91
CA LYS A 556 21.86 -3.50 21.90
C LYS A 556 23.26 -3.00 21.55
N GLU A 557 23.55 -2.81 20.27
CA GLU A 557 24.83 -2.29 19.78
C GLU A 557 24.96 -0.77 19.94
N ASN A 558 23.83 -0.06 20.10
CA ASN A 558 23.79 1.38 20.33
C ASN A 558 22.69 1.72 21.35
N PRO A 559 22.87 1.30 22.61
CA PRO A 559 21.88 1.52 23.65
C PRO A 559 21.88 2.99 24.08
N LEU A 560 20.77 3.42 24.68
CA LEU A 560 20.71 4.66 25.42
C LEU A 560 21.50 4.48 26.73
N VAL A 561 22.53 5.30 26.93
CA VAL A 561 23.40 5.24 28.10
C VAL A 561 22.97 6.29 29.12
N ILE A 562 22.74 5.88 30.36
CA ILE A 562 22.15 6.72 31.40
C ILE A 562 22.81 6.43 32.75
N SER A 563 23.03 7.45 33.57
CA SER A 563 23.55 7.27 34.92
C SER A 563 22.43 6.90 35.90
N CYS A 564 22.61 5.83 36.67
CA CYS A 564 21.71 5.46 37.77
C CYS A 564 22.01 6.35 38.98
N MET A 565 21.16 7.32 39.25
CA MET A 565 21.21 8.13 40.47
C MET A 565 19.98 7.85 41.33
N GLU A 566 20.10 8.04 42.64
CA GLU A 566 18.92 8.13 43.52
C GLU A 566 18.04 9.29 43.01
N ASP A 567 16.73 9.06 42.92
CA ASP A 567 15.74 9.96 42.31
C ASP A 567 15.91 10.21 40.79
N PHE A 568 16.53 9.28 40.07
CA PHE A 568 16.61 9.38 38.61
C PHE A 568 15.22 9.33 37.95
N ASP A 569 14.94 10.41 37.25
CA ASP A 569 13.72 10.69 36.52
C ASP A 569 14.14 11.38 35.21
N MET A 570 13.71 10.83 34.07
CA MET A 570 14.02 11.42 32.77
C MET A 570 12.88 11.24 31.76
N ASP A 571 12.51 12.36 31.15
CA ASP A 571 11.68 12.40 29.95
C ASP A 571 12.44 11.78 28.76
N MET A 572 11.87 10.74 28.17
CA MET A 572 12.46 10.08 27.01
C MET A 572 12.34 10.98 25.77
N GLU A 573 13.44 11.12 25.01
CA GLU A 573 13.41 11.78 23.71
C GLU A 573 12.71 10.88 22.68
N LEU A 574 11.47 11.25 22.33
CA LEU A 574 10.67 10.54 21.33
C LEU A 574 10.92 11.10 19.93
N SER A 575 10.98 10.23 18.92
CA SER A 575 11.03 10.63 17.50
C SER A 575 9.74 11.32 17.05
N LYS A 576 8.61 10.97 17.66
CA LYS A 576 7.30 11.57 17.43
C LYS A 576 6.49 11.54 18.73
N LYS A 577 5.86 12.67 19.05
CA LYS A 577 5.04 12.83 20.27
C LYS A 577 3.61 13.29 20.01
N VAL A 578 3.28 13.70 18.78
CA VAL A 578 1.92 14.12 18.40
C VAL A 578 1.35 13.12 17.40
N PHE A 579 0.13 12.67 17.64
CA PHE A 579 -0.58 11.70 16.82
C PHE A 579 -1.98 12.20 16.49
N ALA A 580 -2.49 11.79 15.34
CA ALA A 580 -3.89 11.89 15.00
C ALA A 580 -4.56 10.52 15.25
N VAL A 581 -5.60 10.52 16.07
CA VAL A 581 -6.35 9.31 16.45
C VAL A 581 -7.82 9.52 16.09
N PRO A 582 -8.51 8.60 15.40
CA PRO A 582 -9.94 8.71 15.18
C PRO A 582 -10.69 8.83 16.52
N HIS A 583 -11.71 9.69 16.60
CA HIS A 583 -12.44 9.93 17.86
C HIS A 583 -13.01 8.67 18.55
N ASN A 584 -13.29 7.63 17.78
CA ASN A 584 -13.87 6.36 18.23
C ASN A 584 -12.84 5.21 18.21
N SER A 585 -11.60 5.52 18.59
CA SER A 585 -10.46 4.62 18.55
C SER A 585 -9.56 4.82 19.78
N ARG A 586 -8.71 3.84 20.03
CA ARG A 586 -7.76 3.81 21.14
C ARG A 586 -6.34 4.01 20.62
N LEU A 587 -5.57 4.80 21.34
CA LEU A 587 -4.11 4.84 21.17
C LEU A 587 -3.50 3.74 22.03
N CYS A 588 -2.70 2.89 21.43
CA CYS A 588 -2.00 1.81 22.12
C CYS A 588 -0.50 2.02 22.02
N ILE A 589 0.21 1.97 23.15
CA ILE A 589 1.67 2.05 23.19
C ILE A 589 2.21 0.68 23.58
N ALA A 590 2.77 -0.04 22.61
CA ALA A 590 3.49 -1.28 22.85
C ALA A 590 4.90 -0.97 23.30
N VAL A 591 5.29 -1.55 24.43
CA VAL A 591 6.55 -1.35 25.13
C VAL A 591 7.33 -2.64 25.04
N ASP A 592 8.59 -2.56 24.63
CA ASP A 592 9.55 -3.67 24.69
C ASP A 592 10.91 -3.06 25.00
N LEU A 593 11.24 -2.90 26.29
CA LEU A 593 12.48 -2.28 26.76
C LEU A 593 13.25 -3.24 27.67
N SER A 594 14.56 -3.29 27.45
CA SER A 594 15.52 -3.98 28.30
C SER A 594 16.46 -2.96 28.91
N CYS A 595 16.72 -3.08 30.20
CA CYS A 595 17.69 -2.26 30.92
C CYS A 595 18.77 -3.17 31.49
N GLN A 596 20.03 -2.85 31.19
CA GLN A 596 21.19 -3.55 31.73
C GLN A 596 22.06 -2.57 32.53
N CYS A 597 22.24 -2.90 33.80
CA CYS A 597 23.07 -2.21 34.78
C CYS A 597 24.03 -3.22 35.43
N PRO A 598 25.20 -2.84 35.96
CA PRO A 598 26.05 -3.76 36.72
C PRO A 598 25.33 -4.43 37.90
N SER A 599 24.41 -3.72 38.53
CA SER A 599 23.69 -4.14 39.73
C SER A 599 22.36 -4.88 39.46
N PHE A 600 21.79 -4.77 38.25
CA PHE A 600 20.54 -5.45 37.90
C PHE A 600 20.33 -5.57 36.38
N THR A 601 19.43 -6.47 35.98
CA THR A 601 18.88 -6.50 34.64
C THR A 601 17.36 -6.49 34.74
N GLY A 602 16.72 -5.61 33.99
CA GLY A 602 15.28 -5.47 33.97
C GLY A 602 14.73 -5.59 32.56
N PHE A 603 13.46 -5.99 32.47
CA PHE A 603 12.73 -6.07 31.22
C PHE A 603 11.28 -5.63 31.41
N ILE A 604 10.77 -4.83 30.49
CA ILE A 604 9.33 -4.48 30.42
C ILE A 604 8.81 -4.78 29.02
N LYS A 605 7.75 -5.59 28.95
CA LYS A 605 7.04 -5.91 27.72
C LYS A 605 5.55 -5.95 27.96
N GLU A 606 4.90 -4.83 27.67
CA GLU A 606 3.47 -4.62 27.94
C GLU A 606 2.89 -3.65 26.91
N THR A 607 1.56 -3.51 26.87
CA THR A 607 0.88 -2.54 26.00
C THR A 607 -0.07 -1.68 26.82
N ALA A 608 0.22 -0.38 26.91
CA ALA A 608 -0.71 0.61 27.46
C ALA A 608 -1.78 0.97 26.43
N GLN A 609 -3.01 1.24 26.88
CA GLN A 609 -4.12 1.67 26.04
C GLN A 609 -4.73 2.95 26.60
N PHE A 610 -5.08 3.88 25.70
CA PHE A 610 -5.64 5.17 26.05
C PHE A 610 -6.86 5.45 25.16
N GLU A 611 -7.93 5.95 25.78
CA GLU A 611 -9.18 6.29 25.12
C GLU A 611 -9.56 7.72 25.45
N VAL A 612 -10.34 8.34 24.56
CA VAL A 612 -10.79 9.74 24.70
C VAL A 612 -11.79 9.86 25.86
N ASP A 613 -12.46 8.78 26.24
CA ASP A 613 -13.49 8.77 27.29
C ASP A 613 -12.91 8.43 28.67
N SER A 614 -13.27 9.28 29.63
CA SER A 614 -12.72 9.48 30.99
C SER A 614 -12.55 8.27 31.93
N SER A 615 -12.86 7.06 31.49
CA SER A 615 -12.78 5.84 32.29
C SER A 615 -11.38 5.23 32.37
N VAL A 616 -10.51 5.51 31.38
CA VAL A 616 -9.10 5.10 31.38
C VAL A 616 -8.26 6.34 31.70
N GLY A 617 -7.40 6.25 32.72
CA GLY A 617 -6.52 7.35 33.09
C GLY A 617 -5.67 7.82 31.91
N ASN A 618 -5.39 9.12 31.87
CA ASN A 618 -4.45 9.70 30.89
C ASN A 618 -3.00 9.32 31.17
N ASP A 619 -2.74 8.64 32.29
CA ASP A 619 -1.43 8.22 32.76
C ASP A 619 -1.47 6.71 33.03
N VAL A 620 -0.52 5.98 32.44
CA VAL A 620 -0.34 4.54 32.66
C VAL A 620 1.12 4.29 33.03
N VAL A 621 1.32 3.68 34.19
CA VAL A 621 2.64 3.25 34.66
C VAL A 621 2.82 1.78 34.32
N ILE A 622 3.89 1.45 33.59
CA ILE A 622 4.33 0.08 33.32
C ILE A 622 5.61 -0.14 34.10
N GLU A 623 5.57 -1.09 35.02
CA GLU A 623 6.68 -1.35 35.92
C GLU A 623 7.28 -2.74 35.70
N GLY A 624 8.60 -2.79 35.58
CA GLY A 624 9.37 -4.01 35.77
C GLY A 624 9.88 -4.15 37.20
N ASP A 625 10.78 -5.10 37.41
CA ASP A 625 11.35 -5.38 38.73
C ASP A 625 12.22 -4.23 39.26
N SER A 626 13.02 -3.59 38.39
CA SER A 626 14.02 -2.57 38.78
C SER A 626 13.84 -1.21 38.11
N PHE A 627 13.07 -1.13 37.04
CA PHE A 627 12.78 0.13 36.34
C PHE A 627 11.37 0.11 35.78
N GLY A 628 10.82 1.30 35.51
CA GLY A 628 9.50 1.46 34.93
C GLY A 628 9.44 2.66 34.00
N ILE A 629 8.33 2.76 33.30
CA ILE A 629 7.98 3.95 32.52
C ILE A 629 6.58 4.44 32.90
N ASN A 630 6.42 5.75 32.92
CA ASN A 630 5.13 6.41 32.99
C ASN A 630 4.81 7.00 31.62
N ILE A 631 3.66 6.62 31.07
CA ILE A 631 3.18 7.07 29.77
C ILE A 631 1.97 7.96 29.99
N SER A 632 2.09 9.22 29.60
CA SER A 632 1.03 10.22 29.75
C SER A 632 0.55 10.74 28.39
N VAL A 633 -0.77 10.90 28.26
CA VAL A 633 -1.42 11.40 27.05
C VAL A 633 -2.26 12.64 27.35
N LYS A 634 -2.19 13.62 26.45
CA LYS A 634 -3.07 14.79 26.45
C LYS A 634 -3.88 14.82 25.16
N TRP A 635 -5.20 14.71 25.31
CA TRP A 635 -6.16 14.84 24.23
C TRP A 635 -6.52 16.30 24.00
N SER A 636 -6.60 16.72 22.74
CA SER A 636 -7.15 18.02 22.36
C SER A 636 -7.84 17.92 21.01
N GLN A 637 -8.64 18.93 20.66
CA GLN A 637 -9.16 19.06 19.30
C GLN A 637 -8.00 19.07 18.30
N ALA A 638 -8.22 18.39 17.17
CA ALA A 638 -7.32 18.37 16.03
C ALA A 638 -7.23 19.75 15.38
#